data_AF-A0A147GL58-F1
#
_entry.id   AF-A0A147GL58-F1
#
_cell.length_a   1.000
_cell.length_b   1.000
_cell.length_c   1.000
_cell.angle_alpha   90.00
_cell.angle_beta   90.00
_cell.angle_gamma   90.00
#
_symmetry.space_group_name_H-M   'P 1'
#
loop_
_entity.id
_entity.type
_entity.pdbx_description
1 polymer ?
#
loop_
_entity_poly.entity_id
_entity_poly.type
_entity_poly.pdbx_seq_one_letter_code
_entity_poly.pdbx_strand_id
1 'polypeptide(L)'
;AGADVRTAGSAAGGSIDVQSGTAAVTMTAGSSLNASAGTVRVQAGANAVLAVLSTTGAASVLAQGSILDADALTGSAPNQANDAVLNIGAGTLRLVAGNGIGDAVNHLEIAVGTLAASAGGSIYLLESDGLAVGDVAASVNRVGSDASTAVVSDASLSDVVTTANGNVVLRSTTGDIVLNDGTASADGIAIGANGTGNVLIQAIAGNVVANAGADIRSGTGSLSVLAGGSVTLAAGADLLTSAAGSIDVLATTGSVSMSTTSNLTTQTGSVRVQAGADITVGRITTTTGNVSLTAGGSLIDADGLVAGADDTAVNVVTAGLRLSAGNGVGSGTNAIETTVTTLSARAGAGGVFLTETDGLTVGDVAVGINRVGSNALTTAVNDAAQSDIATSANGSIVLRSTAGDLVLNDGTVADGIAISANGTGNVLVQAIAGNVTANANADIRSGTGSVSVLASGSVTLAAGADVLTSAASSIDVLAAAGAVAMSTTSNLTTQTGSVRVQAATDITVGRITTTTGNTSLTAGGRVVDADASGDTTVNVVTNGLWLSAGNGIGAGNNAIETTVTTLSARSGAGGVFLTETDGLAVGDVAVSVNRVGGNALTTAVSDATQSDLVTSANGNVVLRSLTGDVVLNDGTAAADGIAISASGTGNVLVQALGGNVIANADADIRSGTGSVSVLASGSVTLSAGADVLTSAAGSIDVMATAGSVSMSTTSNLTTQTGNVRVQAGTDITLGRITTTTGNTSLTAGGSLIDADGLVAGADDTAVNVVTNGLRLNAGNGVGSGANALEVTVTTLSARAGAGGVFLTETDGLTVGDVAASINRVGGDALTTAVSDAAQSDIATTANGSIVLRSTAGDIVLNDGAASADGNAIVANGTGNVLVQTIAGNVLANMDVRSGTGSVSVLASGSVTLAANADVLTSAAGSIDVLAAAGAVVMSTTSNLTTQTGSVRVQAGTDITVGRITTTTGSTSLTAGGSLIDADALVAGADDTAVNVVTNGLRLSAGNGIGAGSNAIETTVTTLSARTGAGGVFLTETDGLAVGDVAVSINRVGGDALTTAVSDANQSDIVTSANGNVVLRSTTGDVVLNDGTASADGNAITANGTGNVLVQAIGGNVLANANADIRSGTGSISVLASGSVTLSAGADVLTSAAGSIDVLATTGAVVMSTTSNLTTPTDNV
;
A
#
# COMPACT_ATOMS: atom_id res chain seq x y z
N ALA A 1 -7.75 -61.43 82.42
CA ALA A 1 -8.84 -61.63 81.45
C ALA A 1 -10.15 -61.24 82.11
N GLY A 2 -10.82 -60.20 81.59
CA GLY A 2 -12.12 -59.73 82.11
C GLY A 2 -12.09 -58.93 83.42
N ALA A 3 -10.96 -58.31 83.77
CA ALA A 3 -10.88 -57.47 84.97
C ALA A 3 -11.50 -56.09 84.71
N ASP A 4 -12.49 -55.70 85.51
CA ASP A 4 -13.15 -54.38 85.45
C ASP A 4 -12.77 -53.57 86.71
N VAL A 5 -11.92 -52.56 86.53
CA VAL A 5 -11.54 -51.61 87.59
C VAL A 5 -12.33 -50.32 87.36
N ARG A 6 -13.25 -50.03 88.27
CA ARG A 6 -14.18 -48.91 88.15
C ARG A 6 -14.37 -48.15 89.44
N THR A 7 -14.71 -46.87 89.33
CA THR A 7 -15.15 -46.06 90.47
C THR A 7 -16.67 -46.16 90.64
N ALA A 8 -17.19 -46.17 91.88
CA ALA A 8 -18.62 -46.24 92.13
C ALA A 8 -19.26 -44.85 91.92
N GLY A 9 -20.32 -44.79 91.09
CA GLY A 9 -20.90 -43.57 90.53
C GLY A 9 -21.25 -42.46 91.52
N SER A 10 -20.42 -41.41 91.56
CA SER A 10 -20.80 -40.09 92.04
C SER A 10 -20.39 -39.03 91.01
N ALA A 11 -21.17 -37.96 90.92
CA ALA A 11 -21.00 -36.88 89.94
C ALA A 11 -19.65 -36.11 90.04
N ALA A 12 -18.79 -36.43 91.01
CA ALA A 12 -17.50 -35.80 91.23
C ALA A 12 -16.28 -36.64 90.75
N GLY A 13 -16.46 -37.89 90.30
CA GLY A 13 -15.43 -38.74 89.68
C GLY A 13 -14.21 -39.10 90.56
N GLY A 14 -14.00 -40.38 90.88
CA GLY A 14 -12.73 -40.84 91.48
C GLY A 14 -11.64 -41.05 90.42
N SER A 15 -10.36 -40.94 90.78
CA SER A 15 -9.25 -41.23 89.86
C SER A 15 -8.77 -42.69 89.94
N ILE A 16 -8.31 -43.25 88.82
CA ILE A 16 -7.65 -44.57 88.76
C ILE A 16 -6.17 -44.34 88.41
N ASP A 17 -5.24 -44.81 89.25
CA ASP A 17 -3.79 -44.77 88.99
C ASP A 17 -3.22 -46.19 88.97
N VAL A 18 -2.75 -46.64 87.81
CA VAL A 18 -2.13 -47.95 87.58
C VAL A 18 -0.66 -47.73 87.30
N GLN A 19 0.22 -48.19 88.20
CA GLN A 19 1.66 -48.04 88.06
C GLN A 19 2.38 -49.39 88.14
N SER A 20 3.26 -49.65 87.19
CA SER A 20 4.23 -50.75 87.19
C SER A 20 5.64 -50.18 87.18
N GLY A 21 6.54 -50.72 88.01
CA GLY A 21 7.91 -50.22 88.18
C GLY A 21 8.75 -50.32 86.90
N THR A 22 9.35 -51.49 86.64
CA THR A 22 10.15 -51.77 85.44
C THR A 22 9.44 -52.67 84.43
N ALA A 23 8.23 -53.13 84.75
CA ALA A 23 7.50 -54.11 83.94
C ALA A 23 6.43 -53.44 83.07
N ALA A 24 5.88 -54.23 82.15
CA ALA A 24 4.75 -53.82 81.33
C ALA A 24 3.47 -53.66 82.19
N VAL A 25 2.52 -52.89 81.69
CA VAL A 25 1.11 -52.94 82.10
C VAL A 25 0.35 -53.61 80.96
N THR A 26 -0.32 -54.73 81.23
CA THR A 26 -1.03 -55.49 80.20
C THR A 26 -2.48 -55.69 80.61
N MET A 27 -3.37 -55.01 79.91
CA MET A 27 -4.80 -55.27 79.93
C MET A 27 -5.08 -56.35 78.88
N THR A 28 -5.47 -57.55 79.30
CA THR A 28 -5.94 -58.57 78.36
C THR A 28 -7.29 -58.16 77.78
N ALA A 29 -7.59 -58.54 76.53
CA ALA A 29 -8.89 -58.31 75.88
C ALA A 29 -10.10 -58.52 76.82
N GLY A 30 -11.06 -57.59 76.75
CA GLY A 30 -12.24 -57.54 77.61
C GLY A 30 -12.00 -57.04 79.05
N SER A 31 -10.77 -56.62 79.41
CA SER A 31 -10.53 -55.90 80.66
C SER A 31 -10.82 -54.41 80.46
N SER A 32 -11.29 -53.72 81.51
CA SER A 32 -11.58 -52.29 81.43
C SER A 32 -11.13 -51.48 82.64
N LEU A 33 -10.76 -50.22 82.39
CA LEU A 33 -10.56 -49.17 83.38
C LEU A 33 -11.64 -48.10 83.17
N ASN A 34 -12.53 -47.90 84.14
CA ASN A 34 -13.63 -46.94 84.02
C ASN A 34 -13.68 -45.95 85.19
N ALA A 35 -13.25 -44.70 84.95
CA ALA A 35 -13.26 -43.65 85.97
C ALA A 35 -14.51 -42.74 85.92
N SER A 36 -15.49 -43.03 85.06
CA SER A 36 -16.64 -42.14 84.80
C SER A 36 -16.16 -40.72 84.47
N ALA A 37 -16.32 -39.73 85.36
CA ALA A 37 -15.84 -38.35 85.13
C ALA A 37 -14.42 -38.05 85.64
N GLY A 38 -13.76 -39.01 86.32
CA GLY A 38 -12.45 -38.82 86.94
C GLY A 38 -11.27 -39.17 86.03
N THR A 39 -10.05 -38.91 86.48
CA THR A 39 -8.83 -39.15 85.66
C THR A 39 -8.34 -40.60 85.73
N VAL A 40 -7.93 -41.17 84.59
CA VAL A 40 -7.19 -42.44 84.54
C VAL A 40 -5.74 -42.18 84.21
N ARG A 41 -4.82 -42.74 85.01
CA ARG A 41 -3.38 -42.70 84.76
C ARG A 41 -2.82 -44.11 84.71
N VAL A 42 -2.07 -44.43 83.66
CA VAL A 42 -1.36 -45.69 83.47
C VAL A 42 0.12 -45.39 83.26
N GLN A 43 0.99 -45.93 84.11
CA GLN A 43 2.44 -45.80 83.98
C GLN A 43 3.09 -47.19 83.94
N ALA A 44 3.75 -47.51 82.83
CA ALA A 44 4.46 -48.77 82.61
C ALA A 44 5.97 -48.55 82.46
N GLY A 45 6.77 -49.37 83.16
CA GLY A 45 8.23 -49.40 83.02
C GLY A 45 8.75 -50.07 81.74
N ALA A 46 7.85 -50.69 80.97
CA ALA A 46 8.08 -51.25 79.64
C ALA A 46 6.88 -50.89 78.73
N ASN A 47 6.28 -51.86 78.00
CA ASN A 47 5.11 -51.61 77.16
C ASN A 47 3.82 -51.41 77.99
N ALA A 48 2.91 -50.58 77.49
CA ALA A 48 1.52 -50.51 77.96
C ALA A 48 0.62 -51.13 76.87
N VAL A 49 0.05 -52.31 77.13
CA VAL A 49 -0.88 -52.99 76.24
C VAL A 49 -2.29 -52.75 76.77
N LEU A 50 -3.13 -52.06 76.00
CA LEU A 50 -4.40 -51.50 76.45
C LEU A 50 -5.59 -52.23 75.81
N ALA A 51 -6.54 -52.66 76.64
CA ALA A 51 -7.89 -53.04 76.18
C ALA A 51 -8.78 -51.80 76.32
N VAL A 52 -9.86 -51.81 77.10
CA VAL A 52 -10.78 -50.64 77.19
C VAL A 52 -10.44 -49.71 78.36
N LEU A 53 -10.08 -48.47 78.09
CA LEU A 53 -9.96 -47.37 79.06
C LEU A 53 -11.05 -46.35 78.76
N SER A 54 -11.95 -46.08 79.71
CA SER A 54 -13.07 -45.16 79.52
C SER A 54 -13.18 -44.14 80.65
N THR A 55 -13.21 -42.86 80.27
CA THR A 55 -13.49 -41.72 81.14
C THR A 55 -14.05 -40.56 80.32
N THR A 56 -14.80 -39.65 80.92
CA THR A 56 -15.14 -38.34 80.34
C THR A 56 -14.18 -37.24 80.83
N GLY A 57 -13.27 -37.56 81.75
CA GLY A 57 -12.18 -36.70 82.23
C GLY A 57 -10.86 -36.97 81.48
N ALA A 58 -9.72 -36.67 82.11
CA ALA A 58 -8.41 -36.88 81.49
C ALA A 58 -7.94 -38.35 81.55
N ALA A 59 -7.27 -38.82 80.52
CA ALA A 59 -6.52 -40.07 80.50
C ALA A 59 -5.03 -39.79 80.21
N SER A 60 -4.12 -40.44 80.93
CA SER A 60 -2.68 -40.32 80.73
C SER A 60 -2.03 -41.69 80.73
N VAL A 61 -1.37 -42.05 79.63
CA VAL A 61 -0.64 -43.30 79.48
C VAL A 61 0.82 -42.99 79.19
N LEU A 62 1.70 -43.43 80.10
CA LEU A 62 3.14 -43.29 80.00
C LEU A 62 3.79 -44.67 79.96
N ALA A 63 4.50 -45.00 78.90
CA ALA A 63 5.23 -46.26 78.72
C ALA A 63 6.70 -45.97 78.36
N GLN A 64 7.65 -46.59 79.06
CA GLN A 64 9.05 -46.52 78.64
C GLN A 64 9.31 -47.32 77.35
N GLY A 65 8.42 -48.28 77.00
CA GLY A 65 8.40 -49.01 75.75
C GLY A 65 7.36 -48.46 74.77
N SER A 66 6.54 -49.32 74.18
CA SER A 66 5.42 -48.94 73.30
C SER A 66 4.07 -48.92 74.03
N ILE A 67 3.15 -48.07 73.57
CA ILE A 67 1.72 -48.15 73.89
C ILE A 67 1.06 -48.92 72.74
N LEU A 68 0.43 -50.05 73.03
CA LEU A 68 -0.09 -50.99 72.03
C LEU A 68 -1.54 -51.33 72.33
N ASP A 69 -2.29 -51.62 71.29
CA ASP A 69 -3.61 -52.23 71.40
C ASP A 69 -3.49 -53.72 71.82
N ALA A 70 -4.37 -54.17 72.72
CA ALA A 70 -4.51 -55.53 73.19
C ALA A 70 -5.48 -56.40 72.36
N ASP A 71 -6.33 -55.77 71.54
CA ASP A 71 -7.36 -56.43 70.79
C ASP A 71 -6.78 -57.12 69.54
N ALA A 72 -7.50 -58.14 69.07
CA ALA A 72 -7.01 -59.03 68.03
C ALA A 72 -7.63 -58.63 66.69
N LEU A 73 -6.78 -58.40 65.69
CA LEU A 73 -7.17 -58.13 64.31
C LEU A 73 -8.21 -59.14 63.78
N THR A 74 -9.44 -58.67 63.54
CA THR A 74 -10.47 -59.48 62.88
C THR A 74 -10.38 -59.31 61.35
N GLY A 75 -9.38 -59.91 60.71
CA GLY A 75 -9.29 -59.92 59.23
C GLY A 75 -7.89 -60.21 58.67
N SER A 76 -7.82 -60.79 57.48
CA SER A 76 -6.57 -61.28 56.84
C SER A 76 -6.02 -60.35 55.74
N ALA A 77 -6.38 -59.07 55.70
CA ALA A 77 -5.92 -58.13 54.66
C ALA A 77 -4.92 -57.11 55.24
N PRO A 78 -3.67 -57.02 54.71
CA PRO A 78 -2.57 -56.28 55.34
C PRO A 78 -2.69 -54.73 55.32
N ASN A 79 -3.78 -54.17 54.78
CA ASN A 79 -3.86 -52.72 54.51
C ASN A 79 -5.17 -52.05 54.99
N GLN A 80 -6.08 -52.79 55.63
CA GLN A 80 -7.42 -52.30 56.03
C GLN A 80 -7.91 -52.89 57.36
N ALA A 81 -7.17 -53.83 57.96
CA ALA A 81 -7.58 -54.48 59.19
C ALA A 81 -6.99 -53.72 60.37
N ASN A 82 -7.63 -52.62 60.73
CA ASN A 82 -7.61 -52.13 62.09
C ASN A 82 -8.87 -52.67 62.77
N ASP A 83 -8.83 -53.05 64.04
CA ASP A 83 -10.07 -53.42 64.70
C ASP A 83 -10.90 -52.17 65.08
N ALA A 84 -12.17 -52.40 65.41
CA ALA A 84 -13.13 -51.32 65.68
C ALA A 84 -13.38 -51.16 67.19
N VAL A 85 -12.61 -51.86 68.03
CA VAL A 85 -12.78 -51.85 69.48
C VAL A 85 -12.09 -50.62 70.01
N LEU A 86 -12.87 -49.74 70.64
CA LEU A 86 -12.32 -48.55 71.26
C LEU A 86 -11.38 -48.93 72.41
N ASN A 87 -10.09 -48.59 72.30
CA ASN A 87 -9.15 -48.81 73.40
C ASN A 87 -9.19 -47.66 74.41
N ILE A 88 -9.32 -46.40 73.98
CA ILE A 88 -9.32 -45.26 74.90
C ILE A 88 -10.43 -44.25 74.58
N GLY A 89 -11.46 -44.16 75.42
CA GLY A 89 -12.39 -43.03 75.48
C GLY A 89 -12.04 -42.07 76.61
N ALA A 90 -11.82 -40.79 76.30
CA ALA A 90 -11.40 -39.76 77.27
C ALA A 90 -11.87 -38.35 76.85
N GLY A 91 -12.07 -37.44 77.80
CA GLY A 91 -12.24 -36.02 77.46
C GLY A 91 -10.96 -35.42 76.89
N THR A 92 -9.82 -35.74 77.51
CA THR A 92 -8.48 -35.35 77.05
C THR A 92 -7.51 -36.52 77.23
N LEU A 93 -6.60 -36.77 76.29
CA LEU A 93 -5.69 -37.91 76.28
C LEU A 93 -4.23 -37.50 76.10
N ARG A 94 -3.39 -37.91 77.05
CA ARG A 94 -1.93 -37.76 77.00
C ARG A 94 -1.26 -39.12 76.82
N LEU A 95 -0.49 -39.27 75.74
CA LEU A 95 0.26 -40.49 75.44
C LEU A 95 1.76 -40.18 75.38
N VAL A 96 2.57 -40.93 76.12
CA VAL A 96 4.03 -40.81 76.05
C VAL A 96 4.65 -42.19 75.99
N ALA A 97 5.40 -42.48 74.93
CA ALA A 97 6.04 -43.76 74.68
C ALA A 97 7.55 -43.60 74.39
N GLY A 98 8.39 -44.45 74.97
CA GLY A 98 9.82 -44.49 74.61
C GLY A 98 10.08 -45.09 73.22
N ASN A 99 9.18 -45.95 72.73
CA ASN A 99 9.20 -46.52 71.38
C ASN A 99 8.01 -46.00 70.57
N GLY A 100 7.00 -46.82 70.26
CA GLY A 100 5.85 -46.40 69.42
C GLY A 100 4.53 -46.25 70.18
N ILE A 101 3.58 -45.55 69.58
CA ILE A 101 2.17 -45.52 70.01
C ILE A 101 1.35 -46.15 68.88
N GLY A 102 0.66 -47.25 69.17
CA GLY A 102 0.06 -48.11 68.15
C GLY A 102 1.12 -48.78 67.26
N ASP A 103 0.65 -49.52 66.26
CA ASP A 103 1.48 -50.05 65.18
C ASP A 103 0.83 -49.83 63.79
N ALA A 104 1.58 -50.10 62.73
CA ALA A 104 1.17 -49.79 61.36
C ALA A 104 0.02 -50.66 60.81
N VAL A 105 -0.34 -51.73 61.52
CA VAL A 105 -1.44 -52.63 61.18
C VAL A 105 -2.59 -52.44 62.16
N ASN A 106 -2.29 -52.47 63.46
CA ASN A 106 -3.24 -52.20 64.53
C ASN A 106 -2.90 -50.86 65.19
N HIS A 107 -3.62 -49.82 64.76
CA HIS A 107 -3.53 -48.50 65.35
C HIS A 107 -4.06 -48.57 66.80
N LEU A 108 -3.91 -47.48 67.54
CA LEU A 108 -4.62 -47.34 68.81
C LEU A 108 -5.93 -46.58 68.55
N GLU A 109 -7.07 -47.23 68.81
CA GLU A 109 -8.41 -46.69 68.66
C GLU A 109 -8.74 -45.77 69.84
N ILE A 110 -9.10 -44.55 69.51
CA ILE A 110 -9.38 -43.49 70.47
C ILE A 110 -10.75 -42.83 70.19
N ALA A 111 -11.34 -42.28 71.24
CA ALA A 111 -12.57 -41.50 71.28
C ALA A 111 -12.35 -40.30 72.20
N VAL A 112 -11.63 -39.28 71.71
CA VAL A 112 -11.13 -38.21 72.59
C VAL A 112 -11.30 -36.80 72.03
N GLY A 113 -11.67 -35.87 72.92
CA GLY A 113 -11.84 -34.46 72.56
C GLY A 113 -10.53 -33.72 72.32
N THR A 114 -9.50 -33.96 73.16
CA THR A 114 -8.17 -33.35 72.98
C THR A 114 -7.05 -34.38 73.16
N LEU A 115 -6.06 -34.39 72.27
CA LEU A 115 -4.93 -35.31 72.26
C LEU A 115 -3.60 -34.56 72.34
N ALA A 116 -2.69 -35.10 73.13
CA ALA A 116 -1.25 -34.85 73.04
C ALA A 116 -0.49 -36.19 73.08
N ALA A 117 0.47 -36.38 72.18
CA ALA A 117 1.21 -37.62 72.05
C ALA A 117 2.69 -37.42 71.72
N SER A 118 3.57 -38.11 72.43
CA SER A 118 5.01 -38.11 72.17
C SER A 118 5.58 -39.52 72.14
N ALA A 119 6.32 -39.88 71.08
CA ALA A 119 6.90 -41.21 70.92
C ALA A 119 8.37 -41.16 70.48
N GLY A 120 9.20 -42.12 70.89
CA GLY A 120 10.56 -42.28 70.33
C GLY A 120 10.56 -42.77 68.87
N GLY A 121 9.53 -43.48 68.45
CA GLY A 121 9.28 -44.00 67.10
C GLY A 121 7.91 -43.56 66.58
N SER A 122 7.24 -44.40 65.79
CA SER A 122 6.00 -44.00 65.10
C SER A 122 4.78 -43.89 66.02
N ILE A 123 3.83 -43.04 65.61
CA ILE A 123 2.51 -42.83 66.24
C ILE A 123 1.44 -43.22 65.21
N TYR A 124 0.57 -44.17 65.56
CA TYR A 124 -0.56 -44.66 64.76
C TYR A 124 -1.83 -44.62 65.59
N LEU A 125 -2.71 -43.66 65.28
CA LEU A 125 -3.94 -43.39 66.02
C LEU A 125 -5.15 -43.42 65.08
N LEU A 126 -6.24 -44.03 65.53
CA LEU A 126 -7.53 -44.01 64.86
C LEU A 126 -8.61 -43.47 65.79
N GLU A 127 -9.07 -42.27 65.51
CA GLU A 127 -10.14 -41.58 66.20
C GLU A 127 -11.52 -41.95 65.61
N SER A 128 -12.48 -42.21 66.49
CA SER A 128 -13.84 -42.59 66.12
C SER A 128 -14.77 -41.38 65.90
N ASP A 129 -14.53 -40.27 66.60
CA ASP A 129 -15.30 -39.02 66.46
C ASP A 129 -14.41 -37.82 66.05
N GLY A 130 -14.59 -36.65 66.65
CA GLY A 130 -13.84 -35.44 66.31
C GLY A 130 -12.76 -35.16 67.35
N LEU A 131 -11.58 -34.75 66.90
CA LEU A 131 -10.40 -34.59 67.75
C LEU A 131 -9.75 -33.23 67.59
N ALA A 132 -9.32 -32.64 68.70
CA ALA A 132 -8.36 -31.54 68.71
C ALA A 132 -6.97 -32.02 69.18
N VAL A 133 -5.89 -31.62 68.51
CA VAL A 133 -4.55 -31.65 69.08
C VAL A 133 -4.36 -30.40 69.93
N GLY A 134 -3.78 -30.52 71.12
CA GLY A 134 -3.54 -29.38 72.02
C GLY A 134 -3.03 -29.81 73.39
N ASP A 135 -3.09 -28.91 74.37
CA ASP A 135 -2.57 -29.17 75.72
C ASP A 135 -3.38 -30.21 76.49
N VAL A 136 -2.69 -31.24 76.98
CA VAL A 136 -3.28 -32.24 77.87
C VAL A 136 -2.44 -32.39 79.14
N ALA A 137 -3.11 -32.18 80.28
CA ALA A 137 -2.60 -32.46 81.61
C ALA A 137 -3.49 -33.49 82.31
N ALA A 138 -2.89 -34.31 83.18
CA ALA A 138 -3.61 -35.32 83.96
C ALA A 138 -3.09 -35.35 85.39
N SER A 139 -4.02 -35.45 86.36
CA SER A 139 -3.69 -35.63 87.77
C SER A 139 -4.60 -36.65 88.43
N VAL A 140 -4.04 -37.47 89.31
CA VAL A 140 -4.76 -38.53 90.03
C VAL A 140 -4.48 -38.44 91.52
N ASN A 141 -5.43 -38.89 92.35
CA ASN A 141 -5.26 -39.05 93.78
C ASN A 141 -4.82 -40.49 94.09
N ARG A 142 -3.53 -40.68 94.36
CA ARG A 142 -2.96 -41.98 94.72
C ARG A 142 -3.21 -42.28 96.19
N VAL A 143 -3.79 -43.45 96.48
CA VAL A 143 -4.02 -43.92 97.85
C VAL A 143 -2.75 -44.59 98.40
N GLY A 144 -2.22 -44.08 99.51
CA GLY A 144 -1.08 -44.64 100.23
C GLY A 144 -1.43 -45.88 101.06
N SER A 145 -0.42 -46.58 101.59
CA SER A 145 -0.62 -47.74 102.46
C SER A 145 -1.38 -47.43 103.76
N ASP A 146 -1.44 -46.15 104.14
CA ASP A 146 -2.17 -45.61 105.31
C ASP A 146 -3.56 -45.07 104.96
N ALA A 147 -4.02 -45.27 103.72
CA ALA A 147 -5.25 -44.73 103.14
C ALA A 147 -5.29 -43.19 102.98
N SER A 148 -4.17 -42.47 103.15
CA SER A 148 -4.06 -41.06 102.75
C SER A 148 -4.00 -40.93 101.22
N THR A 149 -4.42 -39.78 100.67
CA THR A 149 -4.34 -39.51 99.23
C THR A 149 -3.24 -38.49 98.93
N ALA A 150 -2.37 -38.80 97.97
CA ALA A 150 -1.40 -37.85 97.41
C ALA A 150 -1.75 -37.54 95.96
N VAL A 151 -1.78 -36.25 95.60
CA VAL A 151 -1.97 -35.82 94.21
C VAL A 151 -0.70 -36.15 93.42
N VAL A 152 -0.85 -36.86 92.32
CA VAL A 152 0.21 -37.16 91.36
C VAL A 152 -0.21 -36.53 90.04
N SER A 153 0.55 -35.55 89.59
CA SER A 153 0.30 -34.86 88.33
C SER A 153 1.41 -35.19 87.34
N ASP A 154 1.01 -35.47 86.11
CA ASP A 154 1.95 -35.52 85.01
C ASP A 154 2.13 -34.12 84.40
N ALA A 155 3.31 -33.85 83.83
CA ALA A 155 3.56 -32.61 83.11
C ALA A 155 2.62 -32.47 81.90
N SER A 156 2.16 -31.24 81.63
CA SER A 156 1.40 -30.93 80.41
C SER A 156 2.20 -31.37 79.19
N LEU A 157 1.52 -32.01 78.25
CA LEU A 157 2.05 -32.34 76.95
C LEU A 157 1.20 -31.61 75.91
N SER A 158 1.83 -31.16 74.85
CA SER A 158 1.20 -30.64 73.64
C SER A 158 1.59 -31.50 72.45
N ASP A 159 0.87 -31.32 71.36
CA ASP A 159 1.26 -31.76 70.01
C ASP A 159 1.25 -33.29 69.83
N VAL A 160 1.43 -33.73 68.59
CA VAL A 160 1.63 -35.14 68.25
C VAL A 160 2.97 -35.26 67.52
N VAL A 161 4.01 -35.64 68.27
CA VAL A 161 5.39 -35.58 67.79
C VAL A 161 6.17 -36.87 68.04
N THR A 162 6.99 -37.27 67.07
CA THR A 162 8.05 -38.26 67.30
C THR A 162 9.32 -37.56 67.76
N THR A 163 10.14 -38.18 68.61
CA THR A 163 11.39 -37.62 69.13
C THR A 163 12.64 -38.23 68.49
N ALA A 164 12.47 -39.33 67.75
CA ALA A 164 13.45 -39.86 66.80
C ALA A 164 12.74 -40.29 65.50
N ASN A 165 13.41 -41.05 64.63
CA ASN A 165 12.85 -41.44 63.33
C ASN A 165 11.55 -42.23 63.50
N GLY A 166 10.42 -41.67 63.06
CA GLY A 166 9.11 -42.30 63.19
C GLY A 166 8.03 -41.56 62.42
N ASN A 167 7.03 -42.32 61.96
CA ASN A 167 5.88 -41.78 61.23
C ASN A 167 4.83 -41.23 62.20
N VAL A 168 4.00 -40.29 61.73
CA VAL A 168 2.79 -39.89 62.45
C VAL A 168 1.59 -40.15 61.56
N VAL A 169 0.68 -41.01 62.02
CA VAL A 169 -0.60 -41.27 61.36
C VAL A 169 -1.71 -40.95 62.36
N LEU A 170 -2.45 -39.89 62.08
CA LEU A 170 -3.61 -39.45 62.83
C LEU A 170 -4.84 -39.47 61.92
N ARG A 171 -5.82 -40.30 62.24
CA ARG A 171 -7.00 -40.50 61.41
C ARG A 171 -8.26 -40.35 62.24
N SER A 172 -9.29 -39.70 61.70
CA SER A 172 -10.64 -39.67 62.26
C SER A 172 -11.62 -40.27 61.25
N THR A 173 -12.56 -41.09 61.73
CA THR A 173 -13.56 -41.75 60.87
C THR A 173 -14.78 -40.87 60.58
N THR A 174 -15.31 -40.13 61.57
CA THR A 174 -16.57 -39.38 61.43
C THR A 174 -16.49 -37.90 61.73
N GLY A 175 -15.48 -37.43 62.46
CA GLY A 175 -15.37 -36.04 62.92
C GLY A 175 -14.22 -35.25 62.28
N ASP A 176 -14.12 -33.99 62.70
CA ASP A 176 -13.07 -33.08 62.28
C ASP A 176 -11.77 -33.35 63.05
N ILE A 177 -10.63 -33.08 62.42
CA ILE A 177 -9.33 -33.00 63.09
C ILE A 177 -8.93 -31.53 63.17
N VAL A 178 -8.87 -30.98 64.38
CA VAL A 178 -8.43 -29.62 64.66
C VAL A 178 -7.03 -29.67 65.25
N LEU A 179 -6.08 -28.91 64.71
CA LEU A 179 -4.71 -28.85 65.19
C LEU A 179 -4.47 -27.50 65.85
N ASN A 180 -4.01 -27.53 67.10
CA ASN A 180 -3.54 -26.35 67.82
C ASN A 180 -2.09 -26.61 68.25
N ASP A 181 -1.23 -25.60 68.08
CA ASP A 181 0.04 -25.53 68.81
C ASP A 181 -0.30 -25.39 70.31
N GLY A 182 0.03 -26.42 71.09
CA GLY A 182 -0.21 -26.35 72.53
C GLY A 182 0.78 -25.41 73.21
N THR A 183 0.41 -24.90 74.39
CA THR A 183 1.27 -23.99 75.16
C THR A 183 2.40 -24.70 75.90
N ALA A 184 2.40 -26.04 75.95
CA ALA A 184 3.42 -26.81 76.68
C ALA A 184 4.81 -26.81 76.00
N SER A 185 4.88 -26.85 74.67
CA SER A 185 6.11 -26.73 73.86
C SER A 185 6.32 -25.30 73.34
N ALA A 186 5.24 -24.64 72.90
CA ALA A 186 5.22 -23.32 72.26
C ALA A 186 6.26 -23.20 71.13
N ASP A 187 6.38 -24.24 70.31
CA ASP A 187 7.34 -24.33 69.20
C ASP A 187 6.69 -24.13 67.82
N GLY A 188 5.37 -23.94 67.77
CA GLY A 188 4.61 -23.78 66.54
C GLY A 188 4.31 -25.10 65.83
N ILE A 189 4.56 -26.26 66.45
CA ILE A 189 4.41 -27.57 65.81
C ILE A 189 3.25 -28.32 66.45
N ALA A 190 2.12 -28.45 65.75
CA ALA A 190 1.05 -29.33 66.23
C ALA A 190 1.31 -30.79 65.89
N ILE A 191 1.94 -31.09 64.74
CA ILE A 191 2.23 -32.44 64.29
C ILE A 191 3.66 -32.51 63.74
N GLY A 192 4.49 -33.43 64.26
CA GLY A 192 5.89 -33.55 63.86
C GLY A 192 6.40 -34.98 63.70
N ALA A 193 6.85 -35.35 62.51
CA ALA A 193 7.57 -36.60 62.25
C ALA A 193 9.06 -36.33 62.00
N ASN A 194 9.92 -36.82 62.89
CA ASN A 194 11.37 -36.68 62.77
C ASN A 194 11.99 -37.71 61.80
N GLY A 195 13.19 -37.39 61.29
CA GLY A 195 13.96 -38.28 60.42
C GLY A 195 13.34 -38.50 59.05
N THR A 196 13.17 -39.75 58.64
CA THR A 196 12.52 -40.14 57.38
C THR A 196 11.01 -40.37 57.54
N GLY A 197 10.41 -39.95 58.66
CA GLY A 197 9.04 -40.26 59.02
C GLY A 197 8.01 -39.56 58.13
N ASN A 198 7.03 -40.31 57.64
CA ASN A 198 5.89 -39.78 56.89
C ASN A 198 4.80 -39.28 57.85
N VAL A 199 4.03 -38.28 57.40
CA VAL A 199 2.87 -37.75 58.14
C VAL A 199 1.59 -38.01 57.34
N LEU A 200 0.60 -38.64 57.96
CA LEU A 200 -0.77 -38.69 57.47
C LEU A 200 -1.70 -38.08 58.51
N ILE A 201 -2.45 -37.06 58.08
CA ILE A 201 -3.62 -36.54 58.81
C ILE A 201 -4.82 -36.80 57.93
N GLN A 202 -5.78 -37.58 58.42
CA GLN A 202 -6.94 -37.98 57.61
C GLN A 202 -8.26 -37.85 58.38
N ALA A 203 -9.08 -36.87 58.05
CA ALA A 203 -10.48 -36.81 58.48
C ALA A 203 -11.36 -37.42 57.37
N ILE A 204 -11.81 -38.67 57.52
CA ILE A 204 -12.46 -39.42 56.44
C ILE A 204 -13.78 -38.77 56.01
N ALA A 205 -14.62 -38.36 56.96
CA ALA A 205 -15.89 -37.68 56.69
C ALA A 205 -15.89 -36.19 57.08
N GLY A 206 -14.93 -35.76 57.90
CA GLY A 206 -14.85 -34.39 58.45
C GLY A 206 -13.84 -33.49 57.74
N ASN A 207 -13.55 -32.37 58.40
CA ASN A 207 -12.59 -31.36 57.99
C ASN A 207 -11.24 -31.57 58.69
N VAL A 208 -10.17 -31.06 58.08
CA VAL A 208 -8.90 -30.83 58.79
C VAL A 208 -8.69 -29.33 58.94
N VAL A 209 -8.52 -28.86 60.17
CA VAL A 209 -8.31 -27.44 60.48
C VAL A 209 -7.01 -27.29 61.25
N ALA A 210 -5.99 -26.70 60.64
CA ALA A 210 -4.80 -26.24 61.34
C ALA A 210 -5.00 -24.77 61.76
N ASN A 211 -5.09 -24.54 63.06
CA ASN A 211 -5.25 -23.19 63.61
C ASN A 211 -3.95 -22.40 63.51
N ALA A 212 -4.00 -21.10 63.84
CA ALA A 212 -2.87 -20.20 63.61
C ALA A 212 -1.60 -20.70 64.33
N GLY A 213 -0.49 -20.77 63.59
CA GLY A 213 0.80 -21.26 64.07
C GLY A 213 0.87 -22.77 64.32
N ALA A 214 -0.11 -23.57 63.89
CA ALA A 214 -0.13 -25.02 64.11
C ALA A 214 0.52 -25.78 62.94
N ASP A 215 1.86 -25.81 62.88
CA ASP A 215 2.60 -26.42 61.78
C ASP A 215 2.47 -27.95 61.77
N ILE A 216 2.54 -28.50 60.55
CA ILE A 216 2.64 -29.92 60.28
C ILE A 216 3.98 -30.17 59.58
N ARG A 217 4.86 -30.91 60.24
CA ARG A 217 6.23 -31.11 59.77
C ARG A 217 6.57 -32.58 59.58
N SER A 218 7.23 -32.87 58.46
CA SER A 218 8.00 -34.09 58.26
C SER A 218 9.48 -33.74 58.06
N GLY A 219 10.38 -34.60 58.51
CA GLY A 219 11.80 -34.54 58.18
C GLY A 219 12.01 -34.73 56.67
N THR A 220 12.47 -35.88 56.21
CA THR A 220 12.64 -36.17 54.77
C THR A 220 11.48 -36.98 54.18
N GLY A 221 10.45 -37.29 54.99
CA GLY A 221 9.28 -38.05 54.59
C GLY A 221 8.23 -37.20 53.86
N SER A 222 7.22 -37.86 53.32
CA SER A 222 6.08 -37.22 52.66
C SER A 222 4.99 -36.88 53.65
N LEU A 223 4.19 -35.87 53.32
CA LEU A 223 3.12 -35.34 54.15
C LEU A 223 1.80 -35.41 53.37
N SER A 224 0.78 -35.99 53.97
CA SER A 224 -0.57 -36.07 53.39
C SER A 224 -1.62 -35.56 54.38
N VAL A 225 -2.38 -34.56 53.96
CA VAL A 225 -3.51 -34.00 54.71
C VAL A 225 -4.77 -34.23 53.88
N LEU A 226 -5.60 -35.17 54.32
CA LEU A 226 -6.74 -35.67 53.57
C LEU A 226 -8.03 -35.44 54.36
N ALA A 227 -8.99 -34.71 53.79
CA ALA A 227 -10.30 -34.44 54.37
C ALA A 227 -11.43 -34.91 53.43
N GLY A 228 -12.48 -35.49 54.00
CA GLY A 228 -13.75 -35.71 53.29
C GLY A 228 -14.45 -34.37 52.99
N GLY A 229 -14.42 -33.46 53.96
CA GLY A 229 -14.87 -32.08 53.86
C GLY A 229 -13.79 -31.14 53.33
N SER A 230 -13.44 -30.11 54.11
CA SER A 230 -12.48 -29.05 53.76
C SER A 230 -11.16 -29.19 54.52
N VAL A 231 -10.09 -28.60 53.97
CA VAL A 231 -8.82 -28.37 54.67
C VAL A 231 -8.65 -26.88 54.89
N THR A 232 -8.41 -26.44 56.12
CA THR A 232 -8.14 -25.03 56.46
C THR A 232 -6.77 -24.92 57.09
N LEU A 233 -5.90 -24.10 56.51
CA LEU A 233 -4.59 -23.72 57.04
C LEU A 233 -4.66 -22.24 57.41
N ALA A 234 -4.82 -21.97 58.70
CA ALA A 234 -4.92 -20.60 59.22
C ALA A 234 -3.56 -19.87 59.16
N ALA A 235 -3.55 -18.62 59.64
CA ALA A 235 -2.37 -17.76 59.63
C ALA A 235 -1.13 -18.45 60.23
N GLY A 236 -0.11 -18.69 59.40
CA GLY A 236 1.15 -19.30 59.81
C GLY A 236 1.05 -20.78 60.18
N ALA A 237 0.00 -21.48 59.73
CA ALA A 237 -0.07 -22.94 59.82
C ALA A 237 0.59 -23.53 58.56
N ASP A 238 1.84 -23.97 58.70
CA ASP A 238 2.65 -24.40 57.57
C ASP A 238 2.74 -25.93 57.43
N LEU A 239 2.88 -26.39 56.18
CA LEU A 239 3.19 -27.78 55.85
C LEU A 239 4.62 -27.84 55.32
N LEU A 240 5.52 -28.45 56.09
CA LEU A 240 6.95 -28.48 55.78
C LEU A 240 7.49 -29.91 55.61
N THR A 241 8.24 -30.12 54.52
CA THR A 241 9.19 -31.23 54.41
C THR A 241 10.61 -30.67 54.26
N SER A 242 11.56 -31.20 55.03
CA SER A 242 12.95 -30.71 55.07
C SER A 242 13.89 -31.31 54.01
N ALA A 243 13.38 -32.06 53.03
CA ALA A 243 14.14 -32.63 51.90
C ALA A 243 13.24 -32.99 50.70
N ALA A 244 13.34 -34.20 50.15
CA ALA A 244 12.64 -34.66 48.93
C ALA A 244 11.19 -35.12 49.14
N GLY A 245 10.67 -35.04 50.37
CA GLY A 245 9.29 -35.43 50.67
C GLY A 245 8.28 -34.56 49.92
N SER A 246 7.25 -35.17 49.36
CA SER A 246 6.15 -34.46 48.70
C SER A 246 5.05 -34.08 49.70
N ILE A 247 4.30 -33.04 49.38
CA ILE A 247 3.08 -32.66 50.12
C ILE A 247 1.85 -32.98 49.26
N ASP A 248 0.85 -33.62 49.85
CA ASP A 248 -0.46 -33.87 49.23
C ASP A 248 -1.57 -33.39 50.15
N VAL A 249 -2.34 -32.40 49.69
CA VAL A 249 -3.50 -31.86 50.38
C VAL A 249 -4.74 -32.17 49.55
N LEU A 250 -5.71 -32.85 50.15
CA LEU A 250 -6.94 -33.28 49.47
C LEU A 250 -8.17 -32.94 50.32
N ALA A 251 -9.06 -32.12 49.77
CA ALA A 251 -10.42 -31.92 50.25
C ALA A 251 -11.39 -32.55 49.24
N THR A 252 -12.04 -33.67 49.60
CA THR A 252 -12.78 -34.48 48.62
C THR A 252 -14.02 -33.77 48.09
N THR A 253 -14.77 -33.12 48.98
CA THR A 253 -16.01 -32.40 48.63
C THR A 253 -15.94 -30.90 48.95
N GLY A 254 -15.07 -30.50 49.89
CA GLY A 254 -14.92 -29.13 50.35
C GLY A 254 -13.80 -28.35 49.66
N SER A 255 -13.46 -27.22 50.27
CA SER A 255 -12.41 -26.31 49.80
C SER A 255 -11.09 -26.59 50.50
N VAL A 256 -9.98 -26.14 49.89
CA VAL A 256 -8.71 -25.96 50.61
C VAL A 256 -8.51 -24.46 50.80
N SER A 257 -8.51 -23.99 52.04
CA SER A 257 -8.32 -22.58 52.35
C SER A 257 -6.97 -22.38 53.02
N MET A 258 -6.05 -21.71 52.32
CA MET A 258 -4.78 -21.25 52.87
C MET A 258 -4.88 -19.75 53.16
N SER A 259 -4.33 -19.33 54.29
CA SER A 259 -4.09 -17.91 54.56
C SER A 259 -2.89 -17.38 53.76
N THR A 260 -2.76 -16.05 53.69
CA THR A 260 -1.61 -15.35 53.07
C THR A 260 -0.26 -15.69 53.69
N THR A 261 -0.27 -16.16 54.95
CA THR A 261 0.94 -16.50 55.71
C THR A 261 1.13 -17.99 55.94
N SER A 262 0.22 -18.85 55.47
CA SER A 262 0.43 -20.31 55.49
C SER A 262 1.23 -20.75 54.27
N ASN A 263 2.24 -21.60 54.51
CA ASN A 263 3.19 -22.05 53.51
C ASN A 263 3.14 -23.57 53.31
N LEU A 264 3.11 -24.02 52.06
CA LEU A 264 3.46 -25.39 51.69
C LEU A 264 4.88 -25.38 51.12
N THR A 265 5.83 -25.93 51.88
CA THR A 265 7.24 -25.89 51.51
C THR A 265 7.86 -27.28 51.42
N THR A 266 8.45 -27.57 50.27
CA THR A 266 9.31 -28.72 50.02
C THR A 266 10.63 -28.22 49.42
N GLN A 267 11.73 -28.96 49.56
CA GLN A 267 12.97 -28.59 48.83
C GLN A 267 12.89 -29.09 47.39
N THR A 268 12.96 -30.40 47.18
CA THR A 268 12.94 -31.01 45.84
C THR A 268 11.68 -31.82 45.55
N GLY A 269 10.81 -32.00 46.56
CA GLY A 269 9.55 -32.72 46.41
C GLY A 269 8.49 -31.89 45.69
N SER A 270 7.54 -32.54 45.04
CA SER A 270 6.38 -31.88 44.43
C SER A 270 5.28 -31.62 45.45
N VAL A 271 4.38 -30.68 45.13
CA VAL A 271 3.20 -30.38 45.93
C VAL A 271 1.95 -30.62 45.11
N ARG A 272 0.94 -31.26 45.72
CA ARG A 272 -0.37 -31.45 45.12
C ARG A 272 -1.45 -30.92 46.06
N VAL A 273 -2.31 -30.05 45.54
CA VAL A 273 -3.49 -29.54 46.26
C VAL A 273 -4.71 -29.81 45.41
N GLN A 274 -5.67 -30.57 45.95
CA GLN A 274 -6.92 -30.87 45.27
C GLN A 274 -8.13 -30.56 46.17
N ALA A 275 -9.12 -29.85 45.63
CA ALA A 275 -10.37 -29.52 46.30
C ALA A 275 -11.59 -29.88 45.42
N GLY A 276 -12.65 -30.37 46.04
CA GLY A 276 -13.96 -30.54 45.40
C GLY A 276 -14.66 -29.20 45.09
N ALA A 277 -14.37 -28.18 45.89
CA ALA A 277 -14.82 -26.79 45.69
C ALA A 277 -13.62 -25.89 45.33
N ASP A 278 -13.41 -24.78 46.05
CA ASP A 278 -12.38 -23.78 45.76
C ASP A 278 -11.03 -24.12 46.43
N ILE A 279 -9.95 -23.59 45.86
CA ILE A 279 -8.66 -23.48 46.56
C ILE A 279 -8.35 -22.00 46.75
N THR A 280 -8.28 -21.53 47.99
CA THR A 280 -7.67 -20.23 48.31
C THR A 280 -6.17 -20.45 48.46
N VAL A 281 -5.37 -19.85 47.59
CA VAL A 281 -3.94 -20.09 47.42
C VAL A 281 -3.16 -19.12 48.28
N GLY A 282 -2.50 -19.64 49.32
CA GLY A 282 -1.51 -18.91 50.11
C GLY A 282 -0.16 -18.98 49.40
N ARG A 283 0.88 -19.42 50.13
CA ARG A 283 2.22 -19.57 49.55
C ARG A 283 2.60 -21.03 49.36
N ILE A 284 3.08 -21.38 48.18
CA ILE A 284 3.61 -22.70 47.85
C ILE A 284 5.01 -22.51 47.28
N THR A 285 6.00 -23.20 47.85
CA THR A 285 7.39 -23.07 47.42
C THR A 285 8.03 -24.44 47.28
N THR A 286 8.58 -24.70 46.10
CA THR A 286 9.47 -25.84 45.82
C THR A 286 10.69 -25.35 45.05
N THR A 287 11.89 -25.89 45.32
CA THR A 287 13.11 -25.48 44.61
C THR A 287 13.22 -26.10 43.23
N THR A 288 12.85 -27.37 43.09
CA THR A 288 12.93 -28.11 41.81
C THR A 288 11.71 -29.01 41.56
N GLY A 289 10.76 -29.03 42.48
CA GLY A 289 9.54 -29.82 42.34
C GLY A 289 8.57 -29.17 41.36
N ASN A 290 7.46 -29.86 41.10
CA ASN A 290 6.33 -29.28 40.39
C ASN A 290 5.15 -29.14 41.34
N VAL A 291 4.24 -28.21 41.04
CA VAL A 291 3.03 -27.98 41.82
C VAL A 291 1.80 -28.23 40.95
N SER A 292 0.83 -28.98 41.47
CA SER A 292 -0.49 -29.17 40.85
C SER A 292 -1.59 -28.64 41.77
N LEU A 293 -2.40 -27.71 41.26
CA LEU A 293 -3.58 -27.19 41.93
C LEU A 293 -4.82 -27.57 41.12
N THR A 294 -5.72 -28.35 41.72
CA THR A 294 -6.95 -28.81 41.07
C THR A 294 -8.18 -28.49 41.92
N ALA A 295 -8.99 -27.52 41.49
CA ALA A 295 -10.23 -27.11 42.14
C ALA A 295 -11.45 -27.46 41.29
N GLY A 296 -12.51 -28.00 41.91
CA GLY A 296 -13.81 -28.12 41.27
C GLY A 296 -14.49 -26.77 41.02
N GLY A 297 -14.14 -25.76 41.83
CA GLY A 297 -14.52 -24.36 41.68
C GLY A 297 -13.39 -23.50 41.12
N SER A 298 -12.98 -22.47 41.85
CA SER A 298 -11.92 -21.52 41.48
C SER A 298 -10.62 -21.74 42.25
N LEU A 299 -9.49 -21.37 41.62
CA LEU A 299 -8.25 -21.03 42.32
C LEU A 299 -8.28 -19.52 42.60
N ILE A 300 -8.27 -19.16 43.87
CA ILE A 300 -8.43 -17.79 44.35
C ILE A 300 -7.14 -17.41 45.06
N ASP A 301 -6.53 -16.29 44.72
CA ASP A 301 -5.41 -15.77 45.50
C ASP A 301 -5.88 -15.38 46.92
N ALA A 302 -5.14 -15.81 47.94
CA ALA A 302 -5.40 -15.49 49.34
C ALA A 302 -5.04 -14.06 49.69
N ASP A 303 -4.08 -13.47 48.98
CA ASP A 303 -3.67 -12.10 49.15
C ASP A 303 -4.80 -11.16 48.72
N GLY A 304 -4.85 -10.02 49.39
CA GLY A 304 -5.94 -9.06 49.22
C GLY A 304 -5.47 -7.90 48.36
N LEU A 305 -6.40 -7.34 47.59
CA LEU A 305 -6.14 -6.15 46.76
C LEU A 305 -5.37 -5.04 47.50
N VAL A 306 -4.27 -4.57 46.92
CA VAL A 306 -3.49 -3.44 47.42
C VAL A 306 -4.01 -2.15 46.77
N ALA A 307 -4.65 -1.29 47.56
CA ALA A 307 -5.29 -0.06 47.08
C ALA A 307 -6.33 -0.28 45.95
N GLY A 308 -6.97 -1.45 45.93
CA GLY A 308 -7.97 -1.82 44.91
C GLY A 308 -7.38 -2.35 43.60
N ALA A 309 -6.06 -2.55 43.54
CA ALA A 309 -5.37 -3.25 42.46
C ALA A 309 -4.87 -4.62 42.94
N ASP A 310 -4.52 -5.45 41.97
CA ASP A 310 -3.79 -6.70 42.14
C ASP A 310 -2.52 -6.47 42.97
N ASP A 311 -2.19 -7.40 43.86
CA ASP A 311 -0.97 -7.30 44.65
C ASP A 311 0.26 -7.86 43.92
N THR A 312 1.38 -8.04 44.62
CA THR A 312 2.64 -8.49 44.02
C THR A 312 3.29 -9.62 44.81
N ALA A 313 2.58 -10.18 45.79
CA ALA A 313 3.08 -11.24 46.62
C ALA A 313 2.99 -12.55 45.84
N VAL A 314 4.14 -13.18 45.57
CA VAL A 314 4.15 -14.43 44.82
C VAL A 314 3.47 -15.55 45.62
N ASN A 315 2.42 -16.12 45.04
CA ASN A 315 1.71 -17.26 45.61
C ASN A 315 2.46 -18.57 45.37
N VAL A 316 3.01 -18.77 44.17
CA VAL A 316 3.64 -20.04 43.79
C VAL A 316 5.04 -19.86 43.19
N VAL A 317 6.03 -20.47 43.84
CA VAL A 317 7.42 -20.56 43.37
C VAL A 317 7.76 -22.03 43.11
N THR A 318 7.98 -22.40 41.85
CA THR A 318 8.23 -23.80 41.47
C THR A 318 8.83 -23.93 40.07
N ALA A 319 9.40 -25.08 39.72
CA ALA A 319 9.88 -25.30 38.35
C ALA A 319 8.72 -25.41 37.34
N GLY A 320 7.77 -26.32 37.58
CA GLY A 320 6.56 -26.49 36.77
C GLY A 320 5.28 -26.29 37.57
N LEU A 321 4.32 -25.55 37.01
CA LEU A 321 3.01 -25.27 37.62
C LEU A 321 1.85 -25.74 36.74
N ARG A 322 1.03 -26.63 37.28
CA ARG A 322 -0.19 -27.15 36.65
C ARG A 322 -1.42 -26.63 37.38
N LEU A 323 -2.27 -25.88 36.68
CA LEU A 323 -3.50 -25.30 37.22
C LEU A 323 -4.74 -25.89 36.55
N SER A 324 -5.75 -26.29 37.32
CA SER A 324 -7.02 -26.79 36.80
C SER A 324 -8.17 -26.35 37.70
N ALA A 325 -9.03 -25.47 37.20
CA ALA A 325 -10.19 -24.96 37.90
C ALA A 325 -11.47 -25.22 37.11
N GLY A 326 -12.57 -25.60 37.78
CA GLY A 326 -13.88 -25.71 37.14
C GLY A 326 -14.48 -24.35 36.76
N ASN A 327 -14.13 -23.27 37.48
CA ASN A 327 -14.60 -21.92 37.21
C ASN A 327 -13.49 -20.96 36.73
N GLY A 328 -12.57 -20.53 37.60
CA GLY A 328 -11.54 -19.55 37.26
C GLY A 328 -10.21 -19.81 37.95
N VAL A 329 -9.12 -19.33 37.35
CA VAL A 329 -7.79 -19.25 37.95
C VAL A 329 -7.47 -17.77 38.14
N GLY A 330 -7.43 -17.31 39.38
CA GLY A 330 -7.39 -15.89 39.69
C GLY A 330 -8.66 -15.17 39.22
N SER A 331 -8.60 -13.84 39.18
CA SER A 331 -9.66 -12.95 38.73
C SER A 331 -9.07 -11.70 38.08
N GLY A 332 -9.86 -10.97 37.31
CA GLY A 332 -9.40 -9.73 36.66
C GLY A 332 -8.99 -8.60 37.62
N THR A 333 -9.28 -8.72 38.92
CA THR A 333 -8.83 -7.78 39.95
C THR A 333 -7.70 -8.33 40.81
N ASN A 334 -7.57 -9.65 40.90
CA ASN A 334 -6.67 -10.37 41.79
C ASN A 334 -6.18 -11.62 41.05
N ALA A 335 -5.05 -11.52 40.35
CA ALA A 335 -4.48 -12.62 39.59
C ALA A 335 -3.87 -13.66 40.54
N ILE A 336 -3.28 -14.73 40.00
CA ILE A 336 -2.35 -15.57 40.77
C ILE A 336 -0.94 -15.15 40.38
N GLU A 337 -0.13 -14.75 41.36
CA GLU A 337 1.25 -14.34 41.17
C GLU A 337 2.17 -15.57 41.23
N THR A 338 3.04 -15.70 40.23
CA THR A 338 3.90 -16.86 40.05
C THR A 338 5.36 -16.48 39.85
N THR A 339 6.27 -17.38 40.28
CA THR A 339 7.67 -17.43 39.85
C THR A 339 7.95 -18.83 39.33
N VAL A 340 7.66 -19.09 38.04
CA VAL A 340 7.72 -20.45 37.47
C VAL A 340 8.35 -20.51 36.09
N THR A 341 9.04 -21.62 35.80
CA THR A 341 9.68 -21.83 34.50
C THR A 341 8.70 -22.34 33.45
N THR A 342 7.82 -23.28 33.81
CA THR A 342 6.84 -23.86 32.88
C THR A 342 5.44 -23.89 33.49
N LEU A 343 4.43 -23.49 32.72
CA LEU A 343 3.05 -23.43 33.18
C LEU A 343 2.06 -24.03 32.16
N SER A 344 1.04 -24.71 32.69
CA SER A 344 -0.21 -24.97 31.99
C SER A 344 -1.41 -24.69 32.87
N ALA A 345 -2.52 -24.25 32.28
CA ALA A 345 -3.70 -23.85 33.01
C ALA A 345 -5.02 -24.19 32.27
N ARG A 346 -6.01 -24.66 33.02
CA ARG A 346 -7.38 -24.89 32.54
C ARG A 346 -8.41 -24.23 33.45
N ALA A 347 -9.35 -23.49 32.87
CA ALA A 347 -10.43 -22.85 33.61
C ALA A 347 -11.80 -22.93 32.89
N GLY A 348 -12.85 -22.52 33.56
CA GLY A 348 -14.21 -22.38 33.03
C GLY A 348 -14.54 -20.94 32.62
N ALA A 349 -15.70 -20.44 33.05
CA ALA A 349 -16.20 -19.10 32.70
C ALA A 349 -15.50 -17.96 33.47
N GLY A 350 -14.85 -18.27 34.59
CA GLY A 350 -14.09 -17.31 35.39
C GLY A 350 -12.78 -16.86 34.74
N GLY A 351 -12.27 -17.60 33.75
CA GLY A 351 -11.04 -17.24 33.03
C GLY A 351 -9.74 -17.64 33.74
N VAL A 352 -8.62 -17.25 33.15
CA VAL A 352 -7.27 -17.45 33.70
C VAL A 352 -6.60 -16.08 33.80
N PHE A 353 -6.18 -15.69 35.00
CA PHE A 353 -5.48 -14.44 35.29
C PHE A 353 -4.20 -14.76 36.06
N LEU A 354 -3.06 -14.55 35.41
CA LEU A 354 -1.74 -14.91 35.91
C LEU A 354 -0.76 -13.75 35.74
N THR A 355 -0.03 -13.46 36.81
CA THR A 355 1.07 -12.49 36.82
C THR A 355 2.36 -13.21 37.19
N GLU A 356 3.20 -13.47 36.19
CA GLU A 356 4.53 -14.05 36.37
C GLU A 356 5.57 -12.97 36.69
N THR A 357 6.50 -13.30 37.59
CA THR A 357 7.57 -12.39 38.04
C THR A 357 8.88 -12.53 37.27
N ASP A 358 9.11 -13.63 36.55
CA ASP A 358 10.26 -13.87 35.68
C ASP A 358 9.82 -14.30 34.25
N GLY A 359 10.73 -14.83 33.43
CA GLY A 359 10.39 -15.42 32.14
C GLY A 359 9.57 -16.71 32.31
N LEU A 360 8.60 -16.91 31.42
CA LEU A 360 7.70 -18.07 31.45
C LEU A 360 7.70 -18.84 30.15
N THR A 361 7.67 -20.17 30.25
CA THR A 361 7.30 -21.05 29.15
C THR A 361 5.90 -21.64 29.34
N VAL A 362 4.99 -21.44 28.41
CA VAL A 362 3.77 -22.26 28.33
C VAL A 362 4.15 -23.61 27.71
N GLY A 363 3.82 -24.70 28.39
CA GLY A 363 4.20 -26.05 27.98
C GLY A 363 3.70 -27.15 28.91
N ASP A 364 4.25 -28.36 28.76
CA ASP A 364 3.78 -29.53 29.51
C ASP A 364 4.22 -29.52 30.97
N VAL A 365 3.26 -29.69 31.88
CA VAL A 365 3.54 -29.88 33.30
C VAL A 365 2.85 -31.15 33.79
N ALA A 366 3.65 -32.11 34.26
CA ALA A 366 3.21 -33.29 34.99
C ALA A 366 3.67 -33.21 36.45
N VAL A 367 2.86 -33.73 37.37
CA VAL A 367 3.16 -33.64 38.81
C VAL A 367 2.98 -35.00 39.46
N GLY A 368 4.06 -35.52 40.06
CA GLY A 368 4.06 -36.77 40.83
C GLY A 368 4.34 -36.51 42.30
N ILE A 369 3.51 -37.07 43.19
CA ILE A 369 3.68 -37.04 44.64
C ILE A 369 3.61 -38.45 45.24
N ASN A 370 3.97 -38.56 46.51
CA ASN A 370 3.92 -39.76 47.34
C ASN A 370 2.86 -39.57 48.44
N ARG A 371 1.65 -40.11 48.22
CA ARG A 371 0.57 -40.05 49.22
C ARG A 371 0.81 -41.05 50.33
N VAL A 372 0.77 -40.59 51.57
CA VAL A 372 0.95 -41.43 52.77
C VAL A 372 -0.34 -42.21 53.05
N GLY A 373 -0.24 -43.53 53.17
CA GLY A 373 -1.34 -44.42 53.54
C GLY A 373 -1.49 -44.59 55.05
N SER A 374 -2.52 -45.30 55.49
CA SER A 374 -2.79 -45.57 56.91
C SER A 374 -1.65 -46.29 57.62
N ASN A 375 -0.92 -47.16 56.92
CA ASN A 375 0.28 -47.83 57.43
C ASN A 375 1.57 -46.99 57.33
N ALA A 376 1.45 -45.70 56.98
CA ALA A 376 2.53 -44.77 56.69
C ALA A 376 3.42 -45.11 55.47
N LEU A 377 3.08 -46.14 54.68
CA LEU A 377 3.73 -46.36 53.39
C LEU A 377 3.21 -45.36 52.36
N THR A 378 4.02 -45.05 51.37
CA THR A 378 3.65 -44.10 50.31
C THR A 378 3.16 -44.81 49.06
N THR A 379 2.09 -44.29 48.46
CA THR A 379 1.64 -44.64 47.11
C THR A 379 1.87 -43.48 46.17
N ALA A 380 2.49 -43.74 45.02
CA ALA A 380 2.69 -42.72 44.01
C ALA A 380 1.35 -42.26 43.41
N VAL A 381 1.17 -40.95 43.27
CA VAL A 381 0.00 -40.32 42.65
C VAL A 381 0.54 -39.35 41.61
N ASN A 382 0.11 -39.54 40.37
CA ASN A 382 0.57 -38.73 39.25
C ASN A 382 -0.62 -38.01 38.63
N ASP A 383 -0.56 -36.68 38.61
CA ASP A 383 -1.39 -35.88 37.73
C ASP A 383 -0.70 -35.88 36.35
N ALA A 384 -1.44 -36.29 35.33
CA ALA A 384 -0.93 -36.40 33.96
C ALA A 384 -0.44 -35.04 33.43
N ALA A 385 0.46 -35.10 32.45
CA ALA A 385 0.92 -33.91 31.74
C ALA A 385 -0.28 -33.11 31.21
N GLN A 386 -0.30 -31.83 31.52
CA GLN A 386 -1.23 -30.86 30.97
C GLN A 386 -0.41 -29.83 30.19
N SER A 387 -0.87 -29.55 28.98
CA SER A 387 -0.34 -28.53 28.08
C SER A 387 -1.27 -27.31 28.09
N ASP A 388 -0.75 -26.21 27.57
CA ASP A 388 -1.50 -25.02 27.13
C ASP A 388 -2.17 -24.22 28.26
N ILE A 389 -2.68 -23.05 27.88
CA ILE A 389 -3.61 -22.26 28.71
C ILE A 389 -4.94 -22.20 27.99
N ALA A 390 -5.98 -22.82 28.55
CA ALA A 390 -7.29 -22.92 27.92
C ALA A 390 -8.46 -22.65 28.87
N THR A 391 -9.50 -21.99 28.36
CA THR A 391 -10.80 -21.91 29.04
C THR A 391 -11.80 -22.82 28.34
N SER A 392 -12.72 -23.45 29.07
CA SER A 392 -13.76 -24.33 28.51
C SER A 392 -15.08 -23.61 28.22
N ALA A 393 -15.20 -22.35 28.62
CA ALA A 393 -16.36 -21.49 28.44
C ALA A 393 -15.90 -20.05 28.09
N ASN A 394 -16.76 -19.04 28.31
CA ASN A 394 -16.54 -17.63 27.96
C ASN A 394 -15.44 -16.90 28.76
N GLY A 395 -14.56 -17.62 29.46
CA GLY A 395 -13.53 -17.04 30.31
C GLY A 395 -12.40 -16.41 29.50
N SER A 396 -11.96 -15.22 29.92
CA SER A 396 -10.79 -14.54 29.33
C SER A 396 -9.49 -15.15 29.83
N ILE A 397 -8.40 -14.97 29.08
CA ILE A 397 -7.05 -15.36 29.48
C ILE A 397 -6.19 -14.11 29.52
N VAL A 398 -5.58 -13.85 30.68
CA VAL A 398 -4.56 -12.82 30.88
C VAL A 398 -3.31 -13.49 31.40
N LEU A 399 -2.26 -13.45 30.59
CA LEU A 399 -0.93 -13.90 30.95
C LEU A 399 0.04 -12.73 30.86
N ARG A 400 0.61 -12.34 32.00
CA ARG A 400 1.53 -11.21 32.08
C ARG A 400 2.83 -11.68 32.71
N SER A 401 3.97 -11.39 32.10
CA SER A 401 5.27 -11.47 32.75
C SER A 401 5.76 -10.05 33.03
N THR A 402 6.14 -9.79 34.29
CA THR A 402 6.65 -8.49 34.74
C THR A 402 8.12 -8.29 34.41
N ALA A 403 8.90 -9.36 34.30
CA ALA A 403 10.30 -9.37 33.86
C ALA A 403 10.59 -10.64 33.05
N GLY A 404 11.38 -10.55 31.98
CA GLY A 404 11.74 -11.72 31.18
C GLY A 404 10.77 -12.03 30.05
N ASP A 405 11.08 -13.10 29.31
CA ASP A 405 10.40 -13.46 28.06
C ASP A 405 9.22 -14.41 28.30
N LEU A 406 8.16 -14.25 27.52
CA LEU A 406 7.08 -15.23 27.41
C LEU A 406 7.34 -16.12 26.18
N VAL A 407 7.50 -17.41 26.39
CA VAL A 407 7.67 -18.42 25.34
C VAL A 407 6.46 -19.34 25.32
N LEU A 408 5.76 -19.42 24.19
CA LEU A 408 4.56 -20.24 24.03
C LEU A 408 4.86 -21.48 23.19
N ASN A 409 4.50 -22.66 23.70
CA ASN A 409 4.58 -23.93 22.97
C ASN A 409 3.21 -24.63 22.96
N ASP A 410 2.95 -25.36 21.88
CA ASP A 410 1.85 -26.34 21.70
C ASP A 410 1.89 -27.52 22.71
N GLY A 411 3.03 -27.68 23.41
CA GLY A 411 3.25 -28.82 24.30
C GLY A 411 3.27 -30.17 23.56
N THR A 412 2.91 -31.24 24.27
CA THR A 412 2.91 -32.62 23.74
C THR A 412 1.61 -33.02 23.06
N VAL A 413 0.54 -32.22 23.22
CA VAL A 413 -0.72 -32.41 22.50
C VAL A 413 -0.60 -31.66 21.18
N ALA A 414 -0.43 -32.37 20.07
CA ALA A 414 -0.24 -31.76 18.75
C ALA A 414 -1.56 -31.21 18.17
N ASP A 415 -2.19 -30.24 18.86
CA ASP A 415 -3.40 -29.56 18.41
C ASP A 415 -3.14 -28.15 17.83
N GLY A 416 -1.90 -27.68 17.92
CA GLY A 416 -1.42 -26.43 17.35
C GLY A 416 -1.69 -25.21 18.25
N ILE A 417 -1.94 -25.38 19.54
CA ILE A 417 -2.52 -24.35 20.40
C ILE A 417 -1.71 -24.19 21.68
N ALA A 418 -1.15 -23.00 21.91
CA ALA A 418 -0.59 -22.67 23.22
C ALA A 418 -1.59 -21.95 24.13
N ILE A 419 -2.47 -21.12 23.56
CA ILE A 419 -3.43 -20.32 24.32
C ILE A 419 -4.80 -20.32 23.62
N SER A 420 -5.86 -20.67 24.35
CA SER A 420 -7.23 -20.67 23.84
C SER A 420 -8.28 -20.16 24.82
N ALA A 421 -8.81 -18.96 24.56
CA ALA A 421 -10.01 -18.47 25.24
C ALA A 421 -11.26 -18.84 24.43
N ASN A 422 -12.14 -19.69 24.96
CA ASN A 422 -13.37 -20.06 24.28
C ASN A 422 -14.45 -18.97 24.41
N GLY A 423 -15.47 -19.04 23.55
CA GLY A 423 -16.65 -18.18 23.66
C GLY A 423 -16.34 -16.69 23.49
N THR A 424 -16.71 -15.84 24.46
CA THR A 424 -16.46 -14.38 24.43
C THR A 424 -15.19 -13.93 25.16
N GLY A 425 -14.33 -14.86 25.57
CA GLY A 425 -13.13 -14.54 26.35
C GLY A 425 -12.09 -13.75 25.56
N ASN A 426 -11.59 -12.65 26.13
CA ASN A 426 -10.47 -11.89 25.57
C ASN A 426 -9.14 -12.59 25.90
N VAL A 427 -8.10 -12.35 25.10
CA VAL A 427 -6.75 -12.87 25.36
C VAL A 427 -5.76 -11.71 25.47
N LEU A 428 -5.02 -11.63 26.56
CA LEU A 428 -3.84 -10.78 26.72
C LEU A 428 -2.61 -11.66 26.98
N VAL A 429 -1.61 -11.54 26.11
CA VAL A 429 -0.26 -12.07 26.33
C VAL A 429 0.67 -10.87 26.40
N GLN A 430 1.25 -10.60 27.57
CA GLN A 430 2.04 -9.39 27.78
C GLN A 430 3.38 -9.68 28.47
N ALA A 431 4.49 -9.39 27.79
CA ALA A 431 5.81 -9.29 28.41
C ALA A 431 6.14 -7.82 28.70
N ILE A 432 6.00 -7.40 29.96
CA ILE A 432 6.19 -5.99 30.39
C ILE A 432 7.67 -5.58 30.27
N ALA A 433 8.59 -6.51 30.49
CA ALA A 433 10.03 -6.29 30.31
C ALA A 433 10.70 -7.52 29.67
N GLY A 434 10.30 -7.82 28.43
CA GLY A 434 10.90 -8.90 27.63
C GLY A 434 10.20 -9.07 26.28
N ASN A 435 10.45 -10.21 25.65
CA ASN A 435 9.91 -10.61 24.36
C ASN A 435 8.68 -11.52 24.53
N VAL A 436 7.83 -11.57 23.52
CA VAL A 436 6.84 -12.64 23.36
C VAL A 436 7.23 -13.49 22.15
N THR A 437 7.42 -14.78 22.35
CA THR A 437 7.74 -15.75 21.29
C THR A 437 6.70 -16.86 21.27
N ALA A 438 5.91 -16.94 20.20
CA ALA A 438 5.11 -18.12 19.89
C ALA A 438 5.92 -19.05 18.99
N ASN A 439 6.29 -20.22 19.51
CA ASN A 439 7.04 -21.23 18.76
C ASN A 439 6.17 -21.88 17.68
N ALA A 440 6.76 -22.78 16.89
CA ALA A 440 6.07 -23.36 15.74
C ALA A 440 4.75 -24.04 16.15
N ASN A 441 3.67 -23.70 15.43
CA ASN A 441 2.30 -24.15 15.71
C ASN A 441 1.80 -23.82 17.13
N ALA A 442 2.25 -22.73 17.75
CA ALA A 442 1.80 -22.33 19.08
C ALA A 442 0.73 -21.23 18.98
N ASP A 443 -0.49 -21.58 18.57
CA ASP A 443 -1.54 -20.59 18.30
C ASP A 443 -2.01 -19.85 19.56
N ILE A 444 -2.36 -18.59 19.35
CA ILE A 444 -3.02 -17.71 20.32
C ILE A 444 -4.41 -17.38 19.79
N ARG A 445 -5.45 -18.02 20.35
CA ARG A 445 -6.81 -17.90 19.83
C ARG A 445 -7.83 -17.45 20.86
N SER A 446 -8.75 -16.59 20.40
CA SER A 446 -10.01 -16.30 21.08
C SER A 446 -11.18 -16.78 20.22
N GLY A 447 -12.26 -17.23 20.85
CA GLY A 447 -13.54 -17.46 20.17
C GLY A 447 -14.03 -16.17 19.52
N THR A 448 -14.59 -15.25 20.28
CA THR A 448 -15.20 -14.00 19.76
C THR A 448 -14.67 -12.75 20.46
N GLY A 449 -13.73 -12.89 21.40
CA GLY A 449 -13.06 -11.80 22.10
C GLY A 449 -11.87 -11.23 21.33
N SER A 450 -11.33 -10.11 21.82
CA SER A 450 -10.15 -9.48 21.23
C SER A 450 -8.87 -10.14 21.74
N VAL A 451 -7.83 -10.10 20.92
CA VAL A 451 -6.51 -10.66 21.26
C VAL A 451 -5.48 -9.54 21.25
N SER A 452 -4.69 -9.44 22.33
CA SER A 452 -3.59 -8.51 22.43
C SER A 452 -2.30 -9.25 22.77
N VAL A 453 -1.28 -9.07 21.92
CA VAL A 453 0.06 -9.65 22.09
C VAL A 453 1.04 -8.49 22.20
N LEU A 454 1.48 -8.21 23.43
CA LEU A 454 2.22 -7.00 23.77
C LEU A 454 3.59 -7.36 24.35
N ALA A 455 4.67 -6.84 23.78
CA ALA A 455 6.02 -7.02 24.28
C ALA A 455 6.73 -5.68 24.42
N SER A 456 7.49 -5.49 25.50
CA SER A 456 8.44 -4.37 25.56
C SER A 456 9.58 -4.55 24.56
N GLY A 457 10.04 -5.80 24.36
CA GLY A 457 11.03 -6.17 23.35
C GLY A 457 10.36 -6.45 22.00
N SER A 458 10.61 -7.62 21.45
CA SER A 458 10.08 -8.09 20.18
C SER A 458 8.91 -9.06 20.35
N VAL A 459 8.06 -9.16 19.32
CA VAL A 459 7.07 -10.24 19.17
C VAL A 459 7.52 -11.14 18.02
N THR A 460 7.65 -12.44 18.26
CA THR A 460 7.98 -13.43 17.23
C THR A 460 6.87 -14.45 17.11
N LEU A 461 6.31 -14.60 15.90
CA LEU A 461 5.36 -15.63 15.53
C LEU A 461 6.06 -16.59 14.56
N ALA A 462 6.47 -17.75 15.06
CA ALA A 462 7.18 -18.75 14.28
C ALA A 462 6.26 -19.44 13.26
N ALA A 463 6.81 -20.41 12.51
CA ALA A 463 6.06 -21.11 11.47
C ALA A 463 4.78 -21.77 12.02
N GLY A 464 3.63 -21.41 11.44
CA GLY A 464 2.31 -21.91 11.83
C GLY A 464 1.80 -21.38 13.16
N ALA A 465 2.48 -20.42 13.80
CA ALA A 465 2.00 -19.78 15.02
C ALA A 465 1.03 -18.65 14.68
N ASP A 466 -0.26 -18.94 14.76
CA ASP A 466 -1.30 -18.02 14.33
C ASP A 466 -1.90 -17.25 15.52
N VAL A 467 -2.41 -16.05 15.24
CA VAL A 467 -3.23 -15.28 16.18
C VAL A 467 -4.62 -15.12 15.58
N LEU A 468 -5.64 -15.65 16.26
CA LEU A 468 -6.99 -15.77 15.69
C LEU A 468 -8.07 -15.22 16.61
N THR A 469 -9.07 -14.58 16.00
CA THR A 469 -10.39 -14.35 16.61
C THR A 469 -11.52 -14.57 15.59
N SER A 470 -12.55 -15.30 15.97
CA SER A 470 -13.63 -15.75 15.07
C SER A 470 -14.86 -14.83 15.04
N ALA A 471 -14.71 -13.53 15.33
CA ALA A 471 -15.80 -12.55 15.26
C ALA A 471 -15.32 -11.15 14.82
N ALA A 472 -16.12 -10.11 15.12
CA ALA A 472 -15.83 -8.70 14.90
C ALA A 472 -14.77 -8.11 15.84
N SER A 473 -14.24 -8.91 16.75
CA SER A 473 -13.16 -8.51 17.65
C SER A 473 -11.84 -8.35 16.91
N SER A 474 -10.96 -7.52 17.46
CA SER A 474 -9.71 -7.13 16.82
C SER A 474 -8.50 -7.88 17.36
N ILE A 475 -7.41 -7.84 16.61
CA ILE A 475 -6.07 -8.24 17.06
C ILE A 475 -5.18 -7.00 17.18
N ASP A 476 -4.46 -6.88 18.28
CA ASP A 476 -3.46 -5.84 18.51
C ASP A 476 -2.12 -6.47 18.90
N VAL A 477 -1.11 -6.27 18.05
CA VAL A 477 0.25 -6.75 18.25
C VAL A 477 1.18 -5.55 18.41
N LEU A 478 1.92 -5.49 19.52
CA LEU A 478 2.81 -4.38 19.83
C LEU A 478 4.18 -4.88 20.31
N ALA A 479 5.23 -4.44 19.63
CA ALA A 479 6.62 -4.52 20.06
C ALA A 479 7.15 -3.10 20.37
N ALA A 480 7.18 -2.71 21.64
CA ALA A 480 7.38 -1.31 22.02
C ALA A 480 8.80 -0.78 21.76
N ALA A 481 9.82 -1.64 21.82
CA ALA A 481 11.21 -1.30 21.50
C ALA A 481 11.85 -2.23 20.45
N GLY A 482 11.20 -3.36 20.14
CA GLY A 482 11.72 -4.38 19.22
C GLY A 482 11.03 -4.42 17.86
N ALA A 483 11.14 -5.58 17.22
CA ALA A 483 10.52 -5.91 15.94
C ALA A 483 9.27 -6.78 16.14
N VAL A 484 8.39 -6.81 15.15
CA VAL A 484 7.40 -7.89 15.01
C VAL A 484 7.86 -8.78 13.85
N ALA A 485 8.16 -10.04 14.15
CA ALA A 485 8.62 -11.00 13.16
C ALA A 485 7.59 -12.12 12.99
N MET A 486 6.96 -12.15 11.82
CA MET A 486 6.04 -13.22 11.41
C MET A 486 6.76 -14.14 10.42
N SER A 487 6.59 -15.45 10.58
CA SER A 487 6.94 -16.43 9.56
C SER A 487 6.01 -16.31 8.35
N THR A 488 6.46 -16.77 7.18
CA THR A 488 5.66 -16.93 5.96
C THR A 488 4.39 -17.74 6.18
N THR A 489 4.36 -18.61 7.19
CA THR A 489 3.19 -19.45 7.51
C THR A 489 2.37 -18.98 8.71
N SER A 490 2.78 -17.92 9.41
CA SER A 490 2.01 -17.35 10.53
C SER A 490 0.95 -16.37 10.04
N ASN A 491 -0.23 -16.44 10.63
CA ASN A 491 -1.39 -15.66 10.22
C ASN A 491 -1.96 -14.83 11.39
N LEU A 492 -2.28 -13.56 11.13
CA LEU A 492 -3.18 -12.77 11.97
C LEU A 492 -4.56 -12.78 11.32
N THR A 493 -5.52 -13.49 11.92
CA THR A 493 -6.84 -13.69 11.32
C THR A 493 -7.96 -13.15 12.19
N THR A 494 -8.77 -12.26 11.60
CA THR A 494 -10.06 -11.86 12.16
C THR A 494 -11.15 -12.05 11.10
N GLN A 495 -12.42 -12.16 11.51
CA GLN A 495 -13.52 -12.12 10.54
C GLN A 495 -13.78 -10.68 10.10
N THR A 496 -14.47 -9.89 10.91
CA THR A 496 -14.85 -8.51 10.55
C THR A 496 -14.11 -7.45 11.36
N GLY A 497 -13.28 -7.88 12.32
CA GLY A 497 -12.48 -6.99 13.16
C GLY A 497 -11.26 -6.41 12.45
N SER A 498 -10.68 -5.37 13.02
CA SER A 498 -9.44 -4.77 12.51
C SER A 498 -8.21 -5.43 13.12
N VAL A 499 -7.07 -5.32 12.44
CA VAL A 499 -5.77 -5.77 12.92
C VAL A 499 -4.83 -4.57 13.03
N ARG A 500 -4.09 -4.49 14.14
CA ARG A 500 -3.05 -3.49 14.33
C ARG A 500 -1.74 -4.16 14.69
N VAL A 501 -0.68 -3.84 13.97
CA VAL A 501 0.68 -4.30 14.23
C VAL A 501 1.59 -3.08 14.34
N GLN A 502 2.25 -2.92 15.49
CA GLN A 502 3.19 -1.84 15.72
C GLN A 502 4.53 -2.37 16.23
N ALA A 503 5.61 -1.92 15.59
CA ALA A 503 6.99 -2.21 15.99
C ALA A 503 7.81 -0.92 16.03
N ALA A 504 8.71 -0.81 17.01
CA ALA A 504 9.68 0.29 17.04
C ALA A 504 10.77 0.16 15.97
N THR A 505 11.06 -1.07 15.54
CA THR A 505 11.99 -1.34 14.44
C THR A 505 11.24 -1.88 13.22
N ASP A 506 11.52 -3.11 12.78
CA ASP A 506 10.94 -3.69 11.57
C ASP A 506 9.68 -4.50 11.88
N ILE A 507 8.76 -4.55 10.91
CA ILE A 507 7.70 -5.56 10.83
C ILE A 507 8.06 -6.49 9.67
N THR A 508 8.28 -7.77 9.94
CA THR A 508 8.28 -8.82 8.91
C THR A 508 6.89 -9.42 8.86
N VAL A 509 6.21 -9.28 7.72
CA VAL A 509 4.80 -9.63 7.53
C VAL A 509 4.70 -11.04 6.97
N GLY A 510 4.00 -11.93 7.69
CA GLY A 510 3.59 -13.24 7.20
C GLY A 510 2.30 -13.09 6.41
N ARG A 511 1.18 -13.57 7.00
CA ARG A 511 -0.15 -13.26 6.46
C ARG A 511 -1.04 -12.53 7.45
N ILE A 512 -1.83 -11.60 6.95
CA ILE A 512 -2.88 -10.91 7.69
C ILE A 512 -4.16 -11.02 6.89
N THR A 513 -5.24 -11.48 7.53
CA THR A 513 -6.53 -11.65 6.87
C THR A 513 -7.65 -11.09 7.73
N THR A 514 -8.39 -10.16 7.15
CA THR A 514 -9.65 -9.62 7.67
C THR A 514 -10.66 -9.59 6.51
N THR A 515 -11.90 -9.99 6.75
CA THR A 515 -12.94 -10.04 5.72
C THR A 515 -13.49 -8.64 5.38
N THR A 516 -13.69 -7.80 6.41
CA THR A 516 -14.23 -6.43 6.24
C THR A 516 -13.55 -5.39 7.13
N GLY A 517 -12.65 -5.82 8.02
CA GLY A 517 -11.91 -4.91 8.87
C GLY A 517 -10.77 -4.23 8.11
N ASN A 518 -10.13 -3.28 8.79
CA ASN A 518 -8.95 -2.59 8.26
C ASN A 518 -7.69 -3.08 9.01
N THR A 519 -6.54 -2.97 8.35
CA THR A 519 -5.25 -3.39 8.92
C THR A 519 -4.29 -2.21 8.96
N SER A 520 -3.62 -2.00 10.10
CA SER A 520 -2.54 -1.02 10.28
C SER A 520 -1.22 -1.70 10.59
N LEU A 521 -0.17 -1.34 9.85
CA LEU A 521 1.20 -1.76 10.12
C LEU A 521 2.08 -0.52 10.31
N THR A 522 2.55 -0.31 11.53
CA THR A 522 3.40 0.82 11.91
C THR A 522 4.79 0.32 12.31
N ALA A 523 5.81 0.58 11.49
CA ALA A 523 7.20 0.24 11.75
C ALA A 523 8.07 1.50 11.91
N GLY A 524 8.87 1.60 12.96
CA GLY A 524 9.90 2.65 13.03
C GLY A 524 11.05 2.45 12.03
N GLY A 525 11.23 1.22 11.52
CA GLY A 525 12.14 0.83 10.46
C GLY A 525 11.40 0.50 9.16
N ARG A 526 11.38 -0.78 8.78
CA ARG A 526 10.81 -1.28 7.51
C ARG A 526 9.58 -2.16 7.76
N VAL A 527 8.66 -2.17 6.80
CA VAL A 527 7.68 -3.24 6.64
C VAL A 527 8.17 -4.13 5.50
N VAL A 528 8.45 -5.40 5.79
CA VAL A 528 9.10 -6.34 4.87
C VAL A 528 8.23 -7.57 4.72
N ASP A 529 8.05 -8.05 3.50
CA ASP A 529 7.44 -9.34 3.23
C ASP A 529 8.36 -10.49 3.72
N ALA A 530 7.78 -11.46 4.45
CA ALA A 530 8.48 -12.62 4.97
C ALA A 530 8.85 -13.65 3.88
N ASP A 531 8.17 -13.63 2.73
CA ASP A 531 8.35 -14.57 1.64
C ASP A 531 9.67 -14.31 0.88
N ALA A 532 10.04 -15.25 0.03
CA ALA A 532 11.26 -15.15 -0.76
C ALA A 532 11.07 -14.14 -1.89
N SER A 533 12.16 -13.43 -2.27
CA SER A 533 12.13 -12.47 -3.39
C SER A 533 11.49 -13.03 -4.65
N GLY A 534 10.40 -12.39 -5.10
CA GLY A 534 9.63 -12.76 -6.29
C GLY A 534 8.53 -13.79 -6.05
N ASP A 535 8.22 -14.11 -4.78
CA ASP A 535 7.00 -14.81 -4.42
C ASP A 535 5.75 -13.97 -4.78
N THR A 536 4.59 -14.62 -4.89
CA THR A 536 3.33 -13.97 -5.27
C THR A 536 2.20 -14.30 -4.30
N THR A 537 2.53 -14.86 -3.13
CA THR A 537 1.55 -15.19 -2.08
C THR A 537 1.10 -13.90 -1.44
N VAL A 538 -0.21 -13.70 -1.34
CA VAL A 538 -0.76 -12.49 -0.75
C VAL A 538 -0.43 -12.42 0.74
N ASN A 539 0.26 -11.36 1.16
CA ASN A 539 0.57 -11.10 2.56
C ASN A 539 -0.61 -10.50 3.30
N VAL A 540 -1.34 -9.56 2.69
CA VAL A 540 -2.38 -8.79 3.38
C VAL A 540 -3.70 -8.80 2.61
N VAL A 541 -4.73 -9.39 3.21
CA VAL A 541 -6.11 -9.38 2.72
C VAL A 541 -6.97 -8.58 3.70
N THR A 542 -7.42 -7.39 3.33
CA THR A 542 -8.18 -6.49 4.21
C THR A 542 -9.02 -5.51 3.40
N ASN A 543 -10.04 -4.88 4.00
CA ASN A 543 -10.80 -3.86 3.28
C ASN A 543 -9.97 -2.57 3.07
N GLY A 544 -9.31 -2.11 4.14
CA GLY A 544 -8.44 -0.93 4.12
C GLY A 544 -7.08 -1.22 4.73
N LEU A 545 -6.01 -0.86 4.03
CA LEU A 545 -4.64 -1.05 4.47
C LEU A 545 -3.94 0.29 4.74
N TRP A 546 -3.45 0.42 5.97
CA TRP A 546 -2.72 1.57 6.48
C TRP A 546 -1.28 1.15 6.75
N LEU A 547 -0.33 1.78 6.08
CA LEU A 547 1.08 1.43 6.18
C LEU A 547 1.91 2.65 6.56
N SER A 548 2.75 2.53 7.59
CA SER A 548 3.72 3.57 7.94
C SER A 548 5.05 2.94 8.33
N ALA A 549 6.10 3.26 7.59
CA ALA A 549 7.46 2.79 7.86
C ALA A 549 8.43 3.98 7.95
N GLY A 550 9.35 3.98 8.92
CA GLY A 550 10.41 5.00 8.99
C GLY A 550 11.40 4.94 7.82
N ASN A 551 11.56 3.77 7.19
CA ASN A 551 12.46 3.57 6.05
C ASN A 551 11.72 3.13 4.78
N GLY A 552 11.24 1.89 4.69
CA GLY A 552 10.64 1.35 3.45
C GLY A 552 9.51 0.37 3.70
N ILE A 553 8.58 0.29 2.76
CA ILE A 553 7.49 -0.68 2.71
C ILE A 553 7.72 -1.55 1.48
N GLY A 554 7.96 -2.85 1.70
CA GLY A 554 8.43 -3.75 0.64
C GLY A 554 9.81 -3.37 0.11
N ALA A 555 10.21 -4.04 -0.96
CA ALA A 555 11.44 -3.78 -1.72
C ALA A 555 11.20 -4.09 -3.21
N GLY A 556 12.04 -3.56 -4.10
CA GLY A 556 11.85 -3.74 -5.56
C GLY A 556 11.85 -5.20 -6.05
N ASN A 557 12.49 -6.11 -5.31
CA ASN A 557 12.48 -7.55 -5.59
C ASN A 557 11.59 -8.36 -4.61
N ASN A 558 10.94 -7.70 -3.66
CA ASN A 558 10.07 -8.31 -2.65
C ASN A 558 9.03 -7.27 -2.20
N ALA A 559 8.05 -7.01 -3.08
CA ALA A 559 6.96 -6.09 -2.77
C ALA A 559 6.10 -6.69 -1.64
N ILE A 560 5.21 -5.89 -1.06
CA ILE A 560 4.13 -6.48 -0.25
C ILE A 560 2.98 -6.83 -1.19
N GLU A 561 2.60 -8.11 -1.24
CA GLU A 561 1.45 -8.57 -1.99
C GLU A 561 0.15 -8.34 -1.21
N THR A 562 -0.81 -7.69 -1.84
CA THR A 562 -2.06 -7.27 -1.21
C THR A 562 -3.31 -7.75 -1.95
N THR A 563 -4.41 -7.79 -1.21
CA THR A 563 -5.80 -7.85 -1.70
C THR A 563 -6.63 -6.88 -0.90
N VAL A 564 -6.69 -5.62 -1.37
CA VAL A 564 -7.29 -4.50 -0.61
C VAL A 564 -8.15 -3.58 -1.47
N THR A 565 -9.24 -3.09 -0.87
CA THR A 565 -10.12 -2.11 -1.53
C THR A 565 -9.55 -0.70 -1.42
N THR A 566 -8.99 -0.34 -0.26
CA THR A 566 -8.43 0.99 0.01
C THR A 566 -7.03 0.89 0.58
N LEU A 567 -6.12 1.77 0.12
CA LEU A 567 -4.71 1.77 0.51
C LEU A 567 -4.25 3.20 0.86
N SER A 568 -3.49 3.29 1.94
CA SER A 568 -2.64 4.44 2.26
C SER A 568 -1.27 3.95 2.74
N ALA A 569 -0.21 4.66 2.37
CA ALA A 569 1.14 4.27 2.73
C ALA A 569 2.09 5.46 2.88
N ARG A 570 2.89 5.45 3.95
CA ARG A 570 3.98 6.41 4.17
C ARG A 570 5.29 5.70 4.42
N SER A 571 6.35 6.13 3.72
CA SER A 571 7.70 5.61 3.97
C SER A 571 8.80 6.68 3.91
N GLY A 572 10.03 6.26 4.21
CA GLY A 572 11.24 7.07 4.13
C GLY A 572 12.01 6.82 2.83
N ALA A 573 13.33 6.63 2.94
CA ALA A 573 14.23 6.48 1.79
C ALA A 573 14.13 5.10 1.10
N GLY A 574 13.57 4.10 1.78
CA GLY A 574 13.39 2.76 1.25
C GLY A 574 12.21 2.65 0.27
N GLY A 575 11.33 3.64 0.21
CA GLY A 575 10.23 3.67 -0.76
C GLY A 575 9.03 2.79 -0.39
N VAL A 576 8.09 2.68 -1.31
CA VAL A 576 6.82 1.97 -1.21
C VAL A 576 6.75 1.01 -2.40
N PHE A 577 6.69 -0.29 -2.15
CA PHE A 577 6.61 -1.33 -3.17
C PHE A 577 5.44 -2.27 -2.85
N LEU A 578 4.37 -2.16 -3.63
CA LEU A 578 3.16 -2.97 -3.46
C LEU A 578 2.71 -3.61 -4.77
N THR A 579 2.30 -4.86 -4.66
CA THR A 579 1.64 -5.61 -5.74
C THR A 579 0.24 -6.01 -5.28
N GLU A 580 -0.77 -5.37 -5.82
CA GLU A 580 -2.18 -5.69 -5.62
C GLU A 580 -2.63 -6.77 -6.61
N THR A 581 -3.35 -7.77 -6.10
CA THR A 581 -3.87 -8.90 -6.88
C THR A 581 -5.08 -8.51 -7.72
N ASP A 582 -6.00 -7.72 -7.15
CA ASP A 582 -7.21 -7.25 -7.83
C ASP A 582 -7.13 -5.77 -8.20
N GLY A 583 -8.10 -4.94 -7.83
CA GLY A 583 -8.09 -3.50 -8.08
C GLY A 583 -8.25 -2.75 -6.76
N LEU A 584 -7.58 -1.62 -6.63
CA LEU A 584 -7.56 -0.85 -5.39
C LEU A 584 -7.87 0.63 -5.62
N ALA A 585 -8.24 1.31 -4.54
CA ALA A 585 -8.28 2.75 -4.45
C ALA A 585 -7.22 3.27 -3.47
N VAL A 586 -6.39 4.23 -3.89
CA VAL A 586 -5.61 5.04 -2.95
C VAL A 586 -6.57 6.04 -2.30
N GLY A 587 -6.54 6.17 -0.97
CA GLY A 587 -7.42 7.09 -0.25
C GLY A 587 -7.39 6.89 1.27
N ASP A 588 -8.44 7.35 1.95
CA ASP A 588 -8.51 7.37 3.41
C ASP A 588 -8.64 5.97 4.02
N VAL A 589 -7.72 5.67 4.94
CA VAL A 589 -7.81 4.48 5.79
C VAL A 589 -7.71 4.90 7.26
N ALA A 590 -8.64 4.38 8.06
CA ALA A 590 -8.63 4.51 9.51
C ALA A 590 -8.75 3.14 10.16
N VAL A 591 -7.99 2.90 11.22
CA VAL A 591 -7.92 1.60 11.90
C VAL A 591 -8.17 1.79 13.38
N SER A 592 -9.05 0.96 13.96
CA SER A 592 -9.32 0.95 15.40
C SER A 592 -9.42 -0.47 15.92
N VAL A 593 -8.70 -0.75 17.00
CA VAL A 593 -8.68 -2.05 17.68
C VAL A 593 -9.02 -1.90 19.16
N ASN A 594 -9.43 -3.00 19.77
CA ASN A 594 -9.72 -3.16 21.19
C ASN A 594 -8.53 -3.84 21.87
N ARG A 595 -7.66 -3.05 22.51
CA ARG A 595 -6.55 -3.58 23.30
C ARG A 595 -7.07 -4.15 24.61
N VAL A 596 -6.71 -5.40 24.91
CA VAL A 596 -7.06 -6.08 26.16
C VAL A 596 -6.14 -5.60 27.29
N GLY A 597 -6.71 -5.19 28.42
CA GLY A 597 -5.99 -4.79 29.63
C GLY A 597 -5.76 -5.96 30.60
N GLY A 598 -5.01 -5.70 31.68
CA GLY A 598 -4.69 -6.73 32.69
C GLY A 598 -5.90 -7.31 33.43
N ASN A 599 -7.04 -6.62 33.39
CA ASN A 599 -8.32 -7.09 33.93
C ASN A 599 -9.24 -7.73 32.86
N ALA A 600 -8.70 -8.03 31.68
CA ALA A 600 -9.40 -8.51 30.49
C ALA A 600 -10.44 -7.54 29.87
N LEU A 601 -10.61 -6.33 30.41
CA LEU A 601 -11.43 -5.30 29.75
C LEU A 601 -10.68 -4.73 28.55
N THR A 602 -11.41 -4.20 27.58
CA THR A 602 -10.82 -3.63 26.38
C THR A 602 -10.85 -2.11 26.39
N THR A 603 -9.81 -1.51 25.83
CA THR A 603 -9.73 -0.07 25.54
C THR A 603 -9.53 0.11 24.04
N ALA A 604 -10.32 0.98 23.42
CA ALA A 604 -10.15 1.31 22.01
C ALA A 604 -8.83 2.05 21.77
N VAL A 605 -8.11 1.65 20.74
CA VAL A 605 -6.86 2.23 20.27
C VAL A 605 -7.03 2.46 18.78
N SER A 606 -6.96 3.71 18.36
CA SER A 606 -7.17 4.11 16.97
C SER A 606 -5.92 4.79 16.44
N ASP A 607 -5.54 4.43 15.22
CA ASP A 607 -4.56 5.19 14.46
C ASP A 607 -5.27 6.37 13.77
N ALA A 608 -4.54 7.46 13.55
CA ALA A 608 -5.09 8.60 12.82
C ALA A 608 -5.35 8.20 11.36
N THR A 609 -6.42 8.75 10.77
CA THR A 609 -6.68 8.60 9.33
C THR A 609 -5.43 8.99 8.54
N GLN A 610 -5.03 8.13 7.62
CA GLN A 610 -3.97 8.39 6.65
C GLN A 610 -4.57 8.26 5.26
N SER A 611 -4.00 9.04 4.36
CA SER A 611 -4.30 9.02 2.95
C SER A 611 -3.00 8.93 2.17
N ASP A 612 -3.15 8.63 0.88
CA ASP A 612 -2.13 8.81 -0.15
C ASP A 612 -0.95 7.84 -0.03
N LEU A 613 -0.11 7.78 -1.08
CA LEU A 613 1.16 7.06 -1.09
C LEU A 613 2.30 8.07 -1.12
N VAL A 614 2.96 8.28 0.01
CA VAL A 614 3.95 9.36 0.16
C VAL A 614 5.28 8.84 0.70
N THR A 615 6.38 9.30 0.11
CA THR A 615 7.71 9.13 0.68
C THR A 615 8.22 10.46 1.24
N SER A 616 8.80 10.41 2.44
CA SER A 616 9.35 11.58 3.15
C SER A 616 10.82 11.88 2.79
N ALA A 617 11.45 11.01 2.00
CA ALA A 617 12.83 11.13 1.53
C ALA A 617 12.92 10.59 0.08
N ASN A 618 14.12 10.28 -0.41
CA ASN A 618 14.39 9.83 -1.79
C ASN A 618 13.80 8.44 -2.17
N GLY A 619 12.76 7.96 -1.49
CA GLY A 619 12.14 6.66 -1.73
C GLY A 619 11.25 6.65 -2.96
N ASN A 620 11.31 5.55 -3.72
CA ASN A 620 10.44 5.32 -4.87
C ASN A 620 9.01 4.94 -4.43
N VAL A 621 8.02 5.12 -5.30
CA VAL A 621 6.69 4.56 -5.13
C VAL A 621 6.37 3.65 -6.31
N VAL A 622 6.10 2.38 -6.04
CA VAL A 622 5.67 1.38 -7.02
C VAL A 622 4.37 0.77 -6.54
N LEU A 623 3.32 1.01 -7.31
CA LEU A 623 1.99 0.46 -7.10
C LEU A 623 1.56 -0.28 -8.37
N ARG A 624 1.35 -1.59 -8.25
CA ARG A 624 0.99 -2.45 -9.38
C ARG A 624 -0.26 -3.24 -9.07
N SER A 625 -1.30 -3.11 -9.87
CA SER A 625 -2.47 -3.98 -9.89
C SER A 625 -2.31 -5.05 -10.98
N LEU A 626 -2.57 -6.32 -10.66
CA LEU A 626 -2.48 -7.42 -11.62
C LEU A 626 -3.72 -7.56 -12.51
N THR A 627 -4.93 -7.46 -11.95
CA THR A 627 -6.17 -7.75 -12.70
C THR A 627 -7.21 -6.63 -12.70
N GLY A 628 -7.20 -5.73 -11.73
CA GLY A 628 -8.21 -4.66 -11.59
C GLY A 628 -7.71 -3.26 -11.90
N ASP A 629 -8.57 -2.28 -11.63
CA ASP A 629 -8.25 -0.86 -11.81
C ASP A 629 -7.41 -0.34 -10.64
N VAL A 630 -6.54 0.64 -10.90
CA VAL A 630 -5.93 1.48 -9.87
C VAL A 630 -6.64 2.82 -9.88
N VAL A 631 -7.39 3.09 -8.82
CA VAL A 631 -8.08 4.37 -8.62
C VAL A 631 -7.27 5.21 -7.65
N LEU A 632 -6.96 6.44 -8.02
CA LEU A 632 -6.24 7.40 -7.18
C LEU A 632 -7.21 8.50 -6.75
N ASN A 633 -7.34 8.71 -5.45
CA ASN A 633 -8.11 9.80 -4.87
C ASN A 633 -7.18 10.68 -4.04
N ASP A 634 -7.37 11.99 -4.09
CA ASP A 634 -6.92 12.90 -3.03
C ASP A 634 -7.71 12.53 -1.77
N GLY A 635 -7.02 12.00 -0.75
CA GLY A 635 -7.69 11.72 0.50
C GLY A 635 -7.94 12.98 1.33
N THR A 636 -8.43 12.81 2.55
CA THR A 636 -8.74 13.94 3.44
C THR A 636 -7.66 14.19 4.50
N ALA A 637 -6.63 13.33 4.58
CA ALA A 637 -5.58 13.36 5.60
C ALA A 637 -4.16 13.41 4.98
N ALA A 638 -3.82 14.43 4.20
CA ALA A 638 -4.50 15.74 4.08
C ALA A 638 -5.14 15.94 2.70
N ALA A 639 -6.20 16.75 2.61
CA ALA A 639 -6.74 17.22 1.32
C ALA A 639 -5.80 18.27 0.71
N ASP A 640 -4.71 17.80 0.10
CA ASP A 640 -3.65 18.63 -0.48
C ASP A 640 -3.48 18.42 -2.00
N GLY A 641 -4.43 17.71 -2.60
CA GLY A 641 -4.44 17.38 -4.02
C GLY A 641 -3.34 16.38 -4.39
N ILE A 642 -3.05 15.40 -3.53
CA ILE A 642 -2.01 14.39 -3.76
C ILE A 642 -2.61 13.02 -3.54
N ALA A 643 -2.51 12.15 -4.54
CA ALA A 643 -2.67 10.72 -4.30
C ALA A 643 -1.33 10.01 -4.16
N ILE A 644 -0.31 10.44 -4.91
CA ILE A 644 1.02 9.83 -4.89
C ILE A 644 2.11 10.90 -4.92
N SER A 645 3.08 10.81 -3.99
CA SER A 645 4.26 11.68 -3.97
C SER A 645 5.53 10.92 -3.61
N ALA A 646 6.45 10.83 -4.57
CA ALA A 646 7.82 10.38 -4.32
C ALA A 646 8.75 11.59 -4.14
N SER A 647 9.28 11.80 -2.93
CA SER A 647 10.16 12.92 -2.63
C SER A 647 11.56 12.75 -3.24
N GLY A 648 12.25 13.88 -3.44
CA GLY A 648 13.65 13.91 -3.85
C GLY A 648 13.91 13.12 -5.15
N THR A 649 14.79 12.12 -5.15
CA THR A 649 15.11 11.34 -6.37
C THR A 649 14.19 10.15 -6.65
N GLY A 650 13.11 9.96 -5.88
CA GLY A 650 12.25 8.78 -5.97
C GLY A 650 11.46 8.71 -7.28
N ASN A 651 11.51 7.57 -7.97
CA ASN A 651 10.69 7.28 -9.15
C ASN A 651 9.26 6.87 -8.74
N VAL A 652 8.29 7.07 -9.64
CA VAL A 652 6.91 6.61 -9.45
C VAL A 652 6.50 5.66 -10.58
N LEU A 653 5.99 4.48 -10.22
CA LEU A 653 5.26 3.60 -11.12
C LEU A 653 3.85 3.38 -10.58
N VAL A 654 2.85 3.73 -11.39
CA VAL A 654 1.46 3.32 -11.21
C VAL A 654 1.10 2.43 -12.39
N GLN A 655 0.79 1.17 -12.13
CA GLN A 655 0.55 0.19 -13.18
C GLN A 655 -0.72 -0.63 -12.94
N ALA A 656 -1.60 -0.70 -13.94
CA ALA A 656 -2.71 -1.66 -13.98
C ALA A 656 -2.50 -2.64 -15.14
N LEU A 657 -2.10 -3.89 -14.85
CA LEU A 657 -1.79 -4.91 -15.87
C LEU A 657 -3.05 -5.49 -16.52
N GLY A 658 -4.17 -5.54 -15.79
CA GLY A 658 -5.46 -6.05 -16.28
C GLY A 658 -6.56 -4.99 -16.42
N GLY A 659 -6.34 -3.78 -15.88
CA GLY A 659 -7.36 -2.74 -15.78
C GLY A 659 -6.92 -1.36 -16.25
N ASN A 660 -7.59 -0.35 -15.71
CA ASN A 660 -7.40 1.06 -15.96
C ASN A 660 -6.58 1.73 -14.84
N VAL A 661 -5.93 2.85 -15.14
CA VAL A 661 -5.47 3.79 -14.11
C VAL A 661 -6.36 5.02 -14.15
N ILE A 662 -6.99 5.34 -13.03
CA ILE A 662 -7.96 6.43 -12.92
C ILE A 662 -7.49 7.36 -11.82
N ALA A 663 -6.97 8.54 -12.18
CA ALA A 663 -6.77 9.63 -11.24
C ALA A 663 -8.05 10.47 -11.19
N ASN A 664 -8.72 10.46 -10.04
CA ASN A 664 -9.90 11.28 -9.78
C ASN A 664 -9.52 12.75 -9.59
N ALA A 665 -10.50 13.62 -9.41
CA ALA A 665 -10.26 15.05 -9.35
C ALA A 665 -9.22 15.40 -8.29
N ASP A 666 -8.29 16.28 -8.67
CA ASP A 666 -7.18 16.78 -7.84
C ASP A 666 -6.22 15.67 -7.31
N ALA A 667 -6.29 14.44 -7.83
CA ALA A 667 -5.49 13.31 -7.35
C ALA A 667 -4.10 13.24 -8.02
N ASP A 668 -3.18 14.13 -7.65
CA ASP A 668 -1.90 14.23 -8.35
C ASP A 668 -0.96 13.05 -8.13
N ILE A 669 -0.14 12.81 -9.16
CA ILE A 669 0.97 11.86 -9.18
C ILE A 669 2.27 12.65 -9.35
N ARG A 670 3.06 12.77 -8.28
CA ARG A 670 4.24 13.64 -8.25
C ARG A 670 5.52 12.87 -7.96
N SER A 671 6.59 13.26 -8.63
CA SER A 671 7.96 12.92 -8.27
C SER A 671 8.81 14.19 -8.15
N GLY A 672 9.80 14.18 -7.26
CA GLY A 672 10.82 15.22 -7.18
C GLY A 672 11.63 15.30 -8.48
N THR A 673 12.79 14.65 -8.54
CA THR A 673 13.66 14.57 -9.72
C THR A 673 13.61 13.21 -10.42
N GLY A 674 12.85 12.26 -9.88
CA GLY A 674 12.65 10.93 -10.45
C GLY A 674 11.68 10.95 -11.64
N SER A 675 11.61 9.83 -12.36
CA SER A 675 10.69 9.66 -13.49
C SER A 675 9.36 9.11 -13.02
N VAL A 676 8.29 9.42 -13.76
CA VAL A 676 6.93 8.94 -13.48
C VAL A 676 6.45 8.09 -14.64
N SER A 677 5.93 6.90 -14.35
CA SER A 677 5.30 6.01 -15.33
C SER A 677 3.89 5.65 -14.88
N VAL A 678 2.90 5.98 -15.71
CA VAL A 678 1.48 5.69 -15.50
C VAL A 678 1.02 4.77 -16.61
N LEU A 679 0.91 3.48 -16.32
CA LEU A 679 0.78 2.43 -17.33
C LEU A 679 -0.50 1.62 -17.09
N ALA A 680 -1.36 1.52 -18.09
CA ALA A 680 -2.57 0.71 -18.06
C ALA A 680 -2.64 -0.23 -19.27
N SER A 681 -3.18 -1.42 -19.06
CA SER A 681 -3.60 -2.30 -20.16
C SER A 681 -4.87 -1.76 -20.82
N GLY A 682 -5.83 -1.32 -20.00
CA GLY A 682 -7.02 -0.58 -20.41
C GLY A 682 -6.72 0.88 -20.73
N SER A 683 -7.44 1.79 -20.09
CA SER A 683 -7.32 3.24 -20.29
C SER A 683 -6.60 3.94 -19.13
N VAL A 684 -6.04 5.12 -19.41
CA VAL A 684 -5.59 6.06 -18.38
C VAL A 684 -6.52 7.27 -18.40
N THR A 685 -7.08 7.61 -17.24
CA THR A 685 -7.95 8.79 -17.08
C THR A 685 -7.33 9.72 -16.04
N LEU A 686 -7.08 10.97 -16.45
CA LEU A 686 -6.62 12.06 -15.58
C LEU A 686 -7.74 13.10 -15.51
N SER A 687 -8.52 13.04 -14.44
CA SER A 687 -9.69 13.91 -14.21
C SER A 687 -9.29 15.36 -13.98
N ALA A 688 -10.27 16.24 -13.75
CA ALA A 688 -10.01 17.66 -13.53
C ALA A 688 -9.02 17.89 -12.37
N GLY A 689 -7.97 18.68 -12.61
CA GLY A 689 -6.91 18.96 -11.64
C GLY A 689 -5.98 17.79 -11.30
N ALA A 690 -6.15 16.61 -11.90
CA ALA A 690 -5.29 15.46 -11.62
C ALA A 690 -4.00 15.52 -12.46
N ASP A 691 -2.94 16.07 -11.88
CA ASP A 691 -1.70 16.34 -12.58
C ASP A 691 -0.66 15.22 -12.42
N VAL A 692 0.20 15.06 -13.42
CA VAL A 692 1.40 14.23 -13.34
C VAL A 692 2.63 15.12 -13.47
N LEU A 693 3.42 15.19 -12.40
CA LEU A 693 4.51 16.18 -12.30
C LEU A 693 5.85 15.55 -11.97
N THR A 694 6.90 16.05 -12.63
CA THR A 694 8.29 15.96 -12.16
C THR A 694 8.83 17.37 -11.92
N SER A 695 9.40 17.61 -10.74
CA SER A 695 9.95 18.92 -10.36
C SER A 695 11.35 19.22 -10.92
N ALA A 696 11.90 18.37 -11.82
CA ALA A 696 13.20 18.58 -12.45
C ALA A 696 13.33 17.81 -13.79
N ALA A 697 14.41 17.03 -13.97
CA ALA A 697 14.75 16.35 -15.22
C ALA A 697 14.07 14.98 -15.44
N GLY A 698 13.25 14.51 -14.50
CA GLY A 698 12.53 13.26 -14.62
C GLY A 698 11.57 13.27 -15.82
N SER A 699 11.51 12.17 -16.56
CA SER A 699 10.56 12.02 -17.69
C SER A 699 9.21 11.51 -17.21
N ILE A 700 8.16 11.78 -17.99
CA ILE A 700 6.82 11.23 -17.78
C ILE A 700 6.49 10.27 -18.93
N ASP A 701 6.01 9.07 -18.61
CA ASP A 701 5.51 8.09 -19.57
C ASP A 701 4.10 7.65 -19.18
N VAL A 702 3.12 8.03 -19.99
CA VAL A 702 1.72 7.64 -19.84
C VAL A 702 1.36 6.69 -20.97
N MET A 703 0.88 5.49 -20.65
CA MET A 703 0.59 4.47 -21.66
C MET A 703 -0.70 3.72 -21.35
N ALA A 704 -1.63 3.73 -22.29
CA ALA A 704 -2.82 2.87 -22.36
C ALA A 704 -2.66 1.89 -23.52
N THR A 705 -2.39 0.61 -23.25
CA THR A 705 -1.97 -0.35 -24.29
C THR A 705 -3.09 -0.64 -25.29
N ALA A 706 -4.31 -0.91 -24.81
CA ALA A 706 -5.47 -1.18 -25.64
C ALA A 706 -6.53 -0.06 -25.59
N GLY A 707 -6.54 0.74 -24.52
CA GLY A 707 -7.52 1.82 -24.32
C GLY A 707 -7.05 3.20 -24.76
N SER A 708 -7.77 4.21 -24.27
CA SER A 708 -7.49 5.63 -24.51
C SER A 708 -6.67 6.24 -23.37
N VAL A 709 -6.03 7.38 -23.64
CA VAL A 709 -5.59 8.31 -22.59
C VAL A 709 -6.54 9.51 -22.61
N SER A 710 -7.23 9.76 -21.51
CA SER A 710 -8.17 10.89 -21.40
C SER A 710 -7.71 11.85 -20.31
N MET A 711 -7.35 13.06 -20.73
CA MET A 711 -7.02 14.17 -19.86
C MET A 711 -8.15 15.20 -19.88
N SER A 712 -8.50 15.72 -18.71
CA SER A 712 -9.30 16.92 -18.58
C SER A 712 -8.52 18.16 -19.07
N THR A 713 -9.24 19.20 -19.46
CA THR A 713 -8.69 20.55 -19.77
C THR A 713 -7.83 21.16 -18.66
N THR A 714 -7.99 20.66 -17.43
CA THR A 714 -7.25 21.15 -16.25
C THR A 714 -6.17 20.20 -15.75
N SER A 715 -6.07 18.98 -16.29
CA SER A 715 -4.96 18.07 -15.95
C SER A 715 -3.72 18.35 -16.79
N ASN A 716 -2.58 18.32 -16.11
CA ASN A 716 -1.28 18.71 -16.65
C ASN A 716 -0.29 17.55 -16.58
N LEU A 717 0.45 17.31 -17.67
CA LEU A 717 1.72 16.57 -17.62
C LEU A 717 2.86 17.59 -17.64
N THR A 718 3.59 17.73 -16.53
CA THR A 718 4.62 18.77 -16.42
C THR A 718 5.98 18.19 -16.03
N THR A 719 6.99 18.54 -16.82
CA THR A 719 8.41 18.30 -16.51
C THR A 719 9.18 19.61 -16.71
N GLN A 720 10.39 19.75 -16.12
CA GLN A 720 11.25 20.87 -16.48
C GLN A 720 12.05 20.55 -17.75
N THR A 721 13.01 19.63 -17.64
CA THR A 721 13.91 19.29 -18.76
C THR A 721 13.69 17.86 -19.28
N GLY A 722 12.85 17.07 -18.62
CA GLY A 722 12.55 15.69 -19.01
C GLY A 722 11.59 15.63 -20.20
N ASN A 723 11.66 14.55 -20.98
CA ASN A 723 10.72 14.32 -22.07
C ASN A 723 9.38 13.78 -21.54
N VAL A 724 8.31 14.01 -22.30
CA VAL A 724 6.98 13.45 -22.04
C VAL A 724 6.60 12.49 -23.17
N ARG A 725 6.09 11.32 -22.81
CA ARG A 725 5.55 10.36 -23.77
C ARG A 725 4.12 9.99 -23.38
N VAL A 726 3.20 10.08 -24.33
CA VAL A 726 1.82 9.61 -24.18
C VAL A 726 1.50 8.65 -25.31
N GLN A 727 1.08 7.43 -24.97
CA GLN A 727 0.67 6.42 -25.95
C GLN A 727 -0.69 5.83 -25.61
N ALA A 728 -1.58 5.76 -26.60
CA ALA A 728 -2.88 5.10 -26.49
C ALA A 728 -3.11 4.10 -27.62
N GLY A 729 -3.76 2.99 -27.31
CA GLY A 729 -4.26 2.02 -28.31
C GLY A 729 -5.41 2.60 -29.15
N THR A 730 -6.17 3.53 -28.59
CA THR A 730 -7.23 4.30 -29.28
C THR A 730 -6.89 5.79 -29.32
N ASP A 731 -7.74 6.65 -28.77
CA ASP A 731 -7.60 8.10 -28.82
C ASP A 731 -6.77 8.63 -27.63
N ILE A 732 -6.14 9.78 -27.83
CA ILE A 732 -5.61 10.63 -26.76
C ILE A 732 -6.48 11.89 -26.74
N THR A 733 -7.25 12.09 -25.67
CA THR A 733 -7.90 13.38 -25.38
C THR A 733 -6.96 14.18 -24.50
N LEU A 734 -6.52 15.34 -24.97
CA LEU A 734 -5.36 16.04 -24.48
C LEU A 734 -5.76 17.29 -23.67
N GLY A 735 -5.36 17.33 -22.40
CA GLY A 735 -5.45 18.50 -21.55
C GLY A 735 -4.27 19.42 -21.82
N ARG A 736 -3.38 19.55 -20.83
CA ARG A 736 -2.14 20.33 -21.01
C ARG A 736 -0.87 19.51 -20.77
N ILE A 737 0.13 19.76 -21.60
CA ILE A 737 1.49 19.23 -21.46
C ILE A 737 2.46 20.40 -21.49
N THR A 738 3.37 20.44 -20.52
CA THR A 738 4.38 21.50 -20.44
C THR A 738 5.74 20.91 -20.13
N THR A 739 6.71 21.19 -21.00
CA THR A 739 8.13 20.95 -20.76
C THR A 739 8.91 22.22 -21.08
N THR A 740 9.95 22.55 -20.31
CA THR A 740 10.77 23.74 -20.56
C THR A 740 11.76 23.53 -21.70
N THR A 741 12.43 22.36 -21.73
CA THR A 741 13.41 22.01 -22.77
C THR A 741 13.25 20.59 -23.31
N GLY A 742 12.29 19.84 -22.79
CA GLY A 742 12.03 18.46 -23.20
C GLY A 742 11.31 18.39 -24.55
N ASN A 743 11.30 17.20 -25.11
CA ASN A 743 10.47 16.83 -26.25
C ASN A 743 9.24 16.04 -25.78
N THR A 744 8.13 16.21 -26.49
CA THR A 744 6.89 15.49 -26.26
C THR A 744 6.59 14.58 -27.45
N SER A 745 6.30 13.31 -27.18
CA SER A 745 5.86 12.34 -28.20
C SER A 745 4.47 11.81 -27.86
N LEU A 746 3.52 12.04 -28.77
CA LEU A 746 2.13 11.62 -28.64
C LEU A 746 1.80 10.60 -29.73
N THR A 747 1.41 9.38 -29.35
CA THR A 747 1.07 8.30 -30.27
C THR A 747 -0.30 7.72 -29.97
N ALA A 748 -1.27 7.92 -30.86
CA ALA A 748 -2.64 7.43 -30.73
C ALA A 748 -2.95 6.42 -31.86
N GLY A 749 -3.50 5.25 -31.52
CA GLY A 749 -4.04 4.33 -32.53
C GLY A 749 -5.25 4.91 -33.28
N GLY A 750 -5.97 5.83 -32.64
CA GLY A 750 -7.04 6.65 -33.20
C GLY A 750 -6.59 8.09 -33.44
N SER A 751 -7.19 9.05 -32.75
CA SER A 751 -6.99 10.49 -32.94
C SER A 751 -6.33 11.14 -31.72
N LEU A 752 -5.60 12.24 -31.97
CA LEU A 752 -5.20 13.22 -30.98
C LEU A 752 -6.26 14.32 -30.95
N ILE A 753 -6.99 14.41 -29.85
CA ILE A 753 -8.18 15.26 -29.69
C ILE A 753 -7.86 16.30 -28.63
N ASP A 754 -8.08 17.57 -28.94
CA ASP A 754 -8.06 18.63 -27.94
C ASP A 754 -9.23 18.45 -26.95
N ALA A 755 -8.93 18.45 -25.65
CA ALA A 755 -9.92 18.33 -24.59
C ALA A 755 -10.72 19.62 -24.38
N ASP A 756 -10.17 20.77 -24.77
CA ASP A 756 -10.85 22.03 -24.68
C ASP A 756 -12.06 22.05 -25.62
N GLY A 757 -13.10 22.74 -25.17
CA GLY A 757 -14.36 22.83 -25.89
C GLY A 757 -14.40 24.09 -26.71
N LEU A 758 -14.98 24.01 -27.92
CA LEU A 758 -15.23 25.17 -28.78
C LEU A 758 -15.77 26.39 -28.01
N VAL A 759 -15.09 27.54 -28.12
CA VAL A 759 -15.51 28.80 -27.53
C VAL A 759 -16.39 29.55 -28.53
N ALA A 760 -17.68 29.68 -28.22
CA ALA A 760 -18.69 30.30 -29.10
C ALA A 760 -18.76 29.66 -30.51
N GLY A 761 -18.47 28.36 -30.62
CA GLY A 761 -18.49 27.62 -31.88
C GLY A 761 -17.24 27.81 -32.75
N ALA A 762 -16.19 28.41 -32.20
CA ALA A 762 -14.87 28.50 -32.80
C ALA A 762 -13.84 27.74 -31.95
N ASP A 763 -12.72 27.41 -32.59
CA ASP A 763 -11.49 26.96 -31.97
C ASP A 763 -11.10 27.87 -30.79
N ASP A 764 -10.63 27.29 -29.68
CA ASP A 764 -10.20 28.08 -28.55
C ASP A 764 -8.73 28.52 -28.69
N THR A 765 -8.13 29.00 -27.59
CA THR A 765 -6.78 29.59 -27.61
C THR A 765 -5.91 29.08 -26.47
N ALA A 766 -6.42 28.12 -25.69
CA ALA A 766 -5.69 27.52 -24.60
C ALA A 766 -4.65 26.56 -25.18
N VAL A 767 -3.38 26.82 -24.91
CA VAL A 767 -2.32 25.98 -25.44
C VAL A 767 -2.34 24.61 -24.78
N ASN A 768 -2.50 23.56 -25.58
CA ASN A 768 -2.46 22.18 -25.11
C ASN A 768 -1.03 21.70 -24.87
N VAL A 769 -0.08 22.06 -25.75
CA VAL A 769 1.29 21.56 -25.65
C VAL A 769 2.32 22.67 -25.75
N VAL A 770 3.13 22.82 -24.70
CA VAL A 770 4.32 23.66 -24.66
C VAL A 770 5.55 22.76 -24.51
N THR A 771 6.40 22.68 -25.53
CA THR A 771 7.58 21.79 -25.52
C THR A 771 8.62 22.26 -26.52
N ASN A 772 9.88 21.84 -26.39
CA ASN A 772 10.88 22.18 -27.41
C ASN A 772 10.61 21.46 -28.75
N GLY A 773 10.48 20.14 -28.73
CA GLY A 773 10.16 19.33 -29.91
C GLY A 773 8.88 18.53 -29.72
N LEU A 774 7.95 18.59 -30.68
CA LEU A 774 6.69 17.86 -30.66
C LEU A 774 6.61 16.84 -31.80
N ARG A 775 6.41 15.57 -31.41
CA ARG A 775 6.20 14.44 -32.31
C ARG A 775 4.77 13.94 -32.18
N LEU A 776 3.99 14.03 -33.25
CA LEU A 776 2.59 13.60 -33.29
C LEU A 776 2.43 12.41 -34.24
N ASN A 777 1.78 11.34 -33.79
CA ASN A 777 1.49 10.18 -34.62
C ASN A 777 0.10 9.61 -34.30
N ALA A 778 -0.88 9.90 -35.15
CA ALA A 778 -2.26 9.46 -35.00
C ALA A 778 -2.65 8.51 -36.13
N GLY A 779 -3.34 7.41 -35.80
CA GLY A 779 -3.92 6.51 -36.79
C GLY A 779 -5.03 7.14 -37.63
N ASN A 780 -5.75 8.13 -37.08
CA ASN A 780 -6.83 8.85 -37.75
C ASN A 780 -6.54 10.34 -37.97
N GLY A 781 -6.48 11.16 -36.92
CA GLY A 781 -6.35 12.62 -37.05
C GLY A 781 -5.62 13.27 -35.88
N VAL A 782 -5.05 14.45 -36.13
CA VAL A 782 -4.48 15.36 -35.12
C VAL A 782 -5.31 16.62 -35.13
N GLY A 783 -6.02 16.90 -34.03
CA GLY A 783 -7.05 17.94 -34.01
C GLY A 783 -8.18 17.63 -35.00
N SER A 784 -8.97 18.64 -35.28
CA SER A 784 -10.04 18.62 -36.27
C SER A 784 -10.23 20.00 -36.90
N GLY A 785 -10.91 20.10 -38.03
CA GLY A 785 -11.20 21.40 -38.65
C GLY A 785 -12.12 22.31 -37.82
N ALA A 786 -12.79 21.78 -36.80
CA ALA A 786 -13.59 22.58 -35.87
C ALA A 786 -12.78 23.01 -34.64
N ASN A 787 -11.91 22.13 -34.15
CA ASN A 787 -11.12 22.28 -32.93
C ASN A 787 -9.70 21.77 -33.25
N ALA A 788 -8.78 22.67 -33.53
CA ALA A 788 -7.40 22.34 -33.84
C ALA A 788 -6.67 21.90 -32.55
N LEU A 789 -5.38 21.66 -32.66
CA LEU A 789 -4.53 21.49 -31.49
C LEU A 789 -3.64 22.72 -31.33
N GLU A 790 -3.72 23.38 -30.19
CA GLU A 790 -2.96 24.58 -29.89
C GLU A 790 -1.60 24.20 -29.30
N VAL A 791 -0.54 24.74 -29.89
CA VAL A 791 0.84 24.37 -29.57
C VAL A 791 1.76 25.59 -29.45
N THR A 792 2.80 25.45 -28.63
CA THR A 792 3.95 26.35 -28.53
C THR A 792 5.22 25.52 -28.64
N VAL A 793 5.75 25.36 -29.87
CA VAL A 793 6.86 24.43 -30.14
C VAL A 793 7.93 24.96 -31.09
N THR A 794 9.20 24.69 -30.78
CA THR A 794 10.32 25.03 -31.66
C THR A 794 10.36 24.14 -32.89
N THR A 795 10.16 22.83 -32.71
CA THR A 795 10.25 21.84 -33.80
C THR A 795 9.06 20.89 -33.79
N LEU A 796 8.47 20.65 -34.96
CA LEU A 796 7.28 19.82 -35.13
C LEU A 796 7.51 18.72 -36.17
N SER A 797 7.01 17.52 -35.87
CA SER A 797 6.70 16.50 -36.88
C SER A 797 5.32 15.89 -36.59
N ALA A 798 4.56 15.55 -37.63
CA ALA A 798 3.22 15.01 -37.47
C ALA A 798 2.84 13.99 -38.54
N ARG A 799 2.21 12.89 -38.10
CA ARG A 799 1.62 11.87 -38.96
C ARG A 799 0.16 11.65 -38.59
N ALA A 800 -0.72 11.63 -39.58
CA ALA A 800 -2.14 11.36 -39.40
C ALA A 800 -2.74 10.48 -40.51
N GLY A 801 -3.94 9.96 -40.30
CA GLY A 801 -4.73 9.21 -41.28
C GLY A 801 -5.68 10.10 -42.09
N ALA A 802 -6.94 9.67 -42.21
CA ALA A 802 -7.97 10.37 -42.98
C ALA A 802 -8.53 11.61 -42.26
N GLY A 803 -8.40 11.68 -40.92
CA GLY A 803 -8.79 12.82 -40.12
C GLY A 803 -7.91 14.05 -40.33
N GLY A 804 -6.69 13.90 -40.87
CA GLY A 804 -5.81 15.03 -41.18
C GLY A 804 -5.04 15.58 -39.99
N VAL A 805 -4.36 16.71 -40.19
CA VAL A 805 -3.53 17.40 -39.21
C VAL A 805 -4.03 18.84 -39.11
N PHE A 806 -4.47 19.27 -37.93
CA PHE A 806 -4.96 20.63 -37.66
C PHE A 806 -4.22 21.17 -36.43
N LEU A 807 -3.34 22.15 -36.64
CA LEU A 807 -2.58 22.78 -35.57
C LEU A 807 -2.60 24.30 -35.66
N THR A 808 -2.69 24.91 -34.48
CA THR A 808 -2.53 26.35 -34.26
C THR A 808 -1.32 26.60 -33.35
N GLU A 809 -0.24 27.10 -33.93
CA GLU A 809 0.99 27.49 -33.25
C GLU A 809 0.93 28.95 -32.77
N THR A 810 1.60 29.25 -31.67
CA THR A 810 1.53 30.54 -30.98
C THR A 810 2.70 31.48 -31.25
N ASP A 811 3.93 30.98 -31.42
CA ASP A 811 5.14 31.84 -31.54
C ASP A 811 6.07 31.51 -32.71
N GLY A 812 5.63 30.59 -33.58
CA GLY A 812 6.35 30.17 -34.78
C GLY A 812 7.03 28.84 -34.58
N LEU A 813 7.29 28.11 -35.66
CA LEU A 813 7.88 26.76 -35.55
C LEU A 813 8.72 26.40 -36.76
N THR A 814 9.52 25.36 -36.58
CA THR A 814 10.22 24.66 -37.65
C THR A 814 9.66 23.25 -37.83
N VAL A 815 9.27 22.86 -39.04
CA VAL A 815 9.03 21.44 -39.36
C VAL A 815 10.38 20.75 -39.50
N GLY A 816 10.58 19.63 -38.82
CA GLY A 816 11.86 18.90 -38.81
C GLY A 816 11.86 17.65 -37.94
N ASP A 817 13.05 17.14 -37.62
CA ASP A 817 13.21 15.89 -36.86
C ASP A 817 12.87 16.07 -35.37
N VAL A 818 11.97 15.23 -34.87
CA VAL A 818 11.69 15.12 -33.44
C VAL A 818 11.78 13.66 -33.00
N ALA A 819 12.66 13.40 -32.03
CA ALA A 819 12.74 12.14 -31.28
C ALA A 819 12.48 12.40 -29.80
N ALA A 820 12.01 11.40 -29.07
CA ALA A 820 11.84 11.47 -27.62
C ALA A 820 12.35 10.20 -26.97
N SER A 821 13.10 10.33 -25.88
CA SER A 821 13.52 9.22 -25.04
C SER A 821 13.14 9.48 -23.60
N ILE A 822 12.46 8.52 -22.98
CA ILE A 822 12.00 8.57 -21.59
C ILE A 822 12.61 7.43 -20.78
N ASN A 823 12.58 7.57 -19.47
CA ASN A 823 12.96 6.56 -18.49
C ASN A 823 11.70 5.92 -17.91
N ARG A 824 11.30 4.78 -18.45
CA ARG A 824 10.15 4.02 -17.93
C ARG A 824 10.54 3.32 -16.64
N VAL A 825 9.79 3.55 -15.58
CA VAL A 825 9.97 2.94 -14.27
C VAL A 825 9.47 1.48 -14.31
N GLY A 826 10.31 0.55 -13.88
CA GLY A 826 10.01 -0.87 -13.75
C GLY A 826 9.42 -1.23 -12.39
N GLY A 827 8.98 -2.49 -12.22
CA GLY A 827 8.42 -2.97 -10.95
C GLY A 827 9.41 -2.98 -9.78
N ASP A 828 10.71 -2.92 -10.08
CA ASP A 828 11.80 -2.77 -9.11
C ASP A 828 12.21 -1.31 -8.87
N ALA A 829 11.44 -0.35 -9.42
CA ALA A 829 11.71 1.08 -9.51
C ALA A 829 12.97 1.48 -10.29
N LEU A 830 13.67 0.54 -10.95
CA LEU A 830 14.72 0.86 -11.90
C LEU A 830 14.12 1.39 -13.19
N THR A 831 14.89 2.20 -13.91
CA THR A 831 14.42 2.81 -15.16
C THR A 831 15.00 2.12 -16.38
N THR A 832 14.16 1.90 -17.38
CA THR A 832 14.54 1.43 -18.71
C THR A 832 14.30 2.53 -19.73
N ALA A 833 15.28 2.81 -20.58
CA ALA A 833 15.13 3.82 -21.62
C ALA A 833 14.17 3.31 -22.70
N VAL A 834 13.16 4.10 -23.01
CA VAL A 834 12.21 3.86 -24.11
C VAL A 834 12.33 5.03 -25.05
N SER A 835 12.63 4.76 -26.32
CA SER A 835 12.80 5.80 -27.32
C SER A 835 11.76 5.64 -28.40
N ASP A 836 11.06 6.73 -28.70
CA ASP A 836 10.36 6.88 -29.95
C ASP A 836 11.36 7.45 -30.97
N ALA A 837 11.48 6.78 -32.11
CA ALA A 837 12.44 7.14 -33.15
C ALA A 837 12.16 8.54 -33.72
N ALA A 838 13.21 9.17 -34.27
CA ALA A 838 13.08 10.44 -34.96
C ALA A 838 12.01 10.34 -36.06
N GLN A 839 11.09 11.30 -36.04
CA GLN A 839 10.10 11.51 -37.08
C GLN A 839 10.31 12.90 -37.65
N SER A 840 10.25 13.00 -38.97
CA SER A 840 10.29 14.24 -39.72
C SER A 840 8.92 14.55 -40.34
N ASP A 841 8.80 15.80 -40.79
CA ASP A 841 7.78 16.29 -41.72
C ASP A 841 6.36 16.27 -41.15
N ILE A 842 5.42 16.84 -41.91
CA ILE A 842 3.99 16.71 -41.67
C ILE A 842 3.36 15.93 -42.81
N ALA A 843 2.85 14.74 -42.54
CA ALA A 843 2.30 13.87 -43.57
C ALA A 843 0.98 13.20 -43.16
N THR A 844 0.06 13.08 -44.11
CA THR A 844 -1.10 12.18 -43.95
C THR A 844 -0.83 10.84 -44.63
N THR A 845 -1.46 9.75 -44.19
CA THR A 845 -1.33 8.41 -44.81
C THR A 845 -2.54 8.06 -45.67
N ALA A 846 -3.61 8.88 -45.59
CA ALA A 846 -4.83 8.77 -46.37
C ALA A 846 -5.27 10.17 -46.83
N ASN A 847 -6.54 10.33 -47.20
CA ASN A 847 -7.11 11.56 -47.80
C ASN A 847 -7.26 12.76 -46.82
N GLY A 848 -6.50 12.78 -45.73
CA GLY A 848 -6.58 13.83 -44.70
C GLY A 848 -5.90 15.12 -45.15
N SER A 849 -6.51 16.26 -44.80
CA SER A 849 -5.96 17.61 -45.02
C SER A 849 -4.93 17.97 -43.96
N ILE A 850 -4.08 18.95 -44.26
CA ILE A 850 -3.08 19.50 -43.34
C ILE A 850 -3.32 21.01 -43.22
N VAL A 851 -3.55 21.48 -42.00
CA VAL A 851 -3.67 22.88 -41.64
C VAL A 851 -2.64 23.18 -40.57
N LEU A 852 -1.67 24.01 -40.92
CA LEU A 852 -0.63 24.52 -40.04
C LEU A 852 -0.73 26.04 -40.00
N ARG A 853 -1.14 26.59 -38.86
CA ARG A 853 -1.31 28.02 -38.66
C ARG A 853 -0.40 28.48 -37.55
N SER A 854 0.25 29.62 -37.69
CA SER A 854 0.95 30.31 -36.61
C SER A 854 0.30 31.68 -36.40
N THR A 855 -0.07 31.97 -35.16
CA THR A 855 -0.73 33.23 -34.78
C THR A 855 0.28 34.37 -34.67
N ALA A 856 1.50 34.07 -34.21
CA ALA A 856 2.67 34.93 -34.30
C ALA A 856 3.92 34.09 -34.62
N GLY A 857 4.94 34.74 -35.16
CA GLY A 857 6.21 34.10 -35.52
C GLY A 857 6.23 33.51 -36.93
N ASP A 858 7.41 33.01 -37.30
CA ASP A 858 7.67 32.46 -38.63
C ASP A 858 7.40 30.95 -38.65
N ILE A 859 6.89 30.44 -39.77
CA ILE A 859 6.87 29.01 -40.06
C ILE A 859 8.03 28.70 -41.00
N VAL A 860 8.91 27.80 -40.57
CA VAL A 860 10.02 27.28 -41.38
C VAL A 860 9.72 25.82 -41.75
N LEU A 861 9.69 25.50 -43.04
CA LEU A 861 9.40 24.16 -43.55
C LEU A 861 10.68 23.51 -44.06
N ASN A 862 11.30 22.65 -43.24
CA ASN A 862 12.45 21.84 -43.64
C ASN A 862 12.05 20.39 -43.87
N ASP A 863 12.85 19.69 -44.67
CA ASP A 863 12.91 18.23 -44.73
C ASP A 863 13.75 17.74 -43.54
N GLY A 864 13.20 16.82 -42.75
CA GLY A 864 13.94 16.20 -41.66
C GLY A 864 14.81 15.04 -42.13
N ALA A 865 15.95 14.82 -41.47
CA ALA A 865 16.86 13.73 -41.84
C ALA A 865 16.26 12.32 -41.61
N ALA A 866 15.19 12.20 -40.82
CA ALA A 866 14.48 10.92 -40.62
C ALA A 866 13.76 10.43 -41.89
N SER A 867 13.37 11.32 -42.80
CA SER A 867 12.78 11.01 -44.11
C SER A 867 13.31 12.01 -45.14
N ALA A 868 14.59 11.90 -45.51
CA ALA A 868 15.24 12.78 -46.49
C ALA A 868 14.71 12.58 -47.92
N ASP A 869 13.44 12.90 -48.12
CA ASP A 869 12.64 12.65 -49.30
C ASP A 869 12.29 13.92 -50.08
N GLY A 870 12.77 15.07 -49.60
CA GLY A 870 12.57 16.35 -50.23
C GLY A 870 11.33 17.11 -49.75
N ASN A 871 10.50 16.54 -48.86
CA ASN A 871 9.21 17.13 -48.49
C ASN A 871 9.19 17.60 -47.05
N ALA A 872 8.68 18.80 -46.81
CA ALA A 872 8.32 19.23 -45.45
C ALA A 872 6.84 18.90 -45.13
N ILE A 873 5.96 18.98 -46.14
CA ILE A 873 4.52 18.72 -45.97
C ILE A 873 3.97 17.86 -47.11
N VAL A 874 3.24 16.80 -46.77
CA VAL A 874 2.59 15.90 -47.73
C VAL A 874 1.14 15.56 -47.31
N ALA A 875 0.15 16.16 -47.95
CA ALA A 875 -1.24 15.74 -47.87
C ALA A 875 -1.57 14.73 -48.99
N ASN A 876 -1.94 13.51 -48.62
CA ASN A 876 -2.28 12.46 -49.57
C ASN A 876 -3.72 12.57 -50.11
N GLY A 877 -3.96 11.96 -51.27
CA GLY A 877 -5.30 11.81 -51.84
C GLY A 877 -6.01 13.13 -52.13
N THR A 878 -7.14 13.41 -51.47
CA THR A 878 -7.91 14.66 -51.62
C THR A 878 -7.58 15.72 -50.57
N GLY A 879 -6.59 15.50 -49.70
CA GLY A 879 -6.27 16.39 -48.59
C GLY A 879 -5.78 17.76 -49.07
N ASN A 880 -6.38 18.83 -48.55
CA ASN A 880 -5.92 20.21 -48.79
C ASN A 880 -4.74 20.56 -47.88
N VAL A 881 -3.92 21.54 -48.27
CA VAL A 881 -2.84 22.05 -47.42
C VAL A 881 -3.03 23.56 -47.20
N LEU A 882 -3.06 23.98 -45.94
CA LEU A 882 -2.91 25.37 -45.53
C LEU A 882 -1.65 25.52 -44.66
N VAL A 883 -0.74 26.39 -45.10
CA VAL A 883 0.33 26.93 -44.26
C VAL A 883 0.07 28.42 -44.11
N GLN A 884 -0.14 28.89 -42.88
CA GLN A 884 -0.50 30.28 -42.63
C GLN A 884 0.26 30.89 -41.46
N THR A 885 0.86 32.07 -41.65
CA THR A 885 1.27 32.95 -40.54
C THR A 885 0.39 34.19 -40.49
N ILE A 886 -0.34 34.36 -39.39
CA ILE A 886 -1.18 35.53 -39.14
C ILE A 886 -0.30 36.76 -38.87
N ALA A 887 0.84 36.57 -38.20
CA ALA A 887 1.87 37.58 -38.01
C ALA A 887 3.26 36.94 -38.10
N GLY A 888 3.88 37.00 -39.28
CA GLY A 888 5.21 36.46 -39.53
C GLY A 888 5.42 36.11 -40.99
N ASN A 889 6.46 35.35 -41.26
CA ASN A 889 6.87 34.89 -42.59
C ASN A 889 6.65 33.38 -42.74
N VAL A 890 6.50 32.92 -43.97
CA VAL A 890 6.65 31.50 -44.29
C VAL A 890 7.94 31.31 -45.08
N LEU A 891 8.85 30.50 -44.55
CA LEU A 891 10.07 30.07 -45.23
C LEU A 891 9.97 28.58 -45.56
N ALA A 892 9.65 28.27 -46.82
CA ALA A 892 9.70 26.89 -47.31
C ALA A 892 11.10 26.59 -47.84
N ASN A 893 11.86 25.78 -47.10
CA ASN A 893 13.14 25.28 -47.58
C ASN A 893 12.97 24.03 -48.44
N MET A 894 11.86 23.30 -48.29
CA MET A 894 11.56 22.03 -48.94
C MET A 894 10.07 21.94 -49.32
N ASP A 895 9.67 20.85 -49.99
CA ASP A 895 8.41 20.78 -50.73
C ASP A 895 7.15 20.83 -49.84
N VAL A 896 6.12 21.50 -50.35
CA VAL A 896 4.75 21.52 -49.83
C VAL A 896 3.82 20.89 -50.88
N ARG A 897 3.31 19.70 -50.57
CA ARG A 897 2.60 18.88 -51.56
C ARG A 897 1.20 18.49 -51.11
N SER A 898 0.27 18.60 -52.05
CA SER A 898 -1.02 17.91 -51.98
C SER A 898 -1.14 16.91 -53.15
N GLY A 899 -1.93 15.86 -52.95
CA GLY A 899 -2.41 15.02 -54.06
C GLY A 899 -3.33 15.81 -54.99
N THR A 900 -4.63 15.56 -54.91
CA THR A 900 -5.67 16.22 -55.72
C THR A 900 -6.26 17.46 -55.05
N GLY A 901 -5.91 17.75 -53.79
CA GLY A 901 -6.36 18.91 -53.03
C GLY A 901 -5.63 20.21 -53.40
N SER A 902 -6.12 21.32 -52.88
CA SER A 902 -5.54 22.65 -53.11
C SER A 902 -4.50 22.98 -52.05
N VAL A 903 -3.54 23.84 -52.39
CA VAL A 903 -2.48 24.30 -51.48
C VAL A 903 -2.58 25.82 -51.32
N SER A 904 -2.56 26.30 -50.08
CA SER A 904 -2.51 27.73 -49.75
C SER A 904 -1.35 28.01 -48.81
N VAL A 905 -0.44 28.90 -49.23
CA VAL A 905 0.71 29.36 -48.44
C VAL A 905 0.55 30.85 -48.22
N LEU A 906 0.14 31.24 -47.02
CA LEU A 906 -0.30 32.59 -46.70
C LEU A 906 0.56 33.18 -45.57
N ALA A 907 1.14 34.36 -45.76
CA ALA A 907 1.90 35.06 -44.73
C ALA A 907 1.46 36.52 -44.64
N SER A 908 1.40 37.07 -43.43
CA SER A 908 1.27 38.51 -43.25
C SER A 908 2.53 39.26 -43.69
N GLY A 909 3.71 38.67 -43.44
CA GLY A 909 5.00 39.15 -43.89
C GLY A 909 5.31 38.68 -45.31
N SER A 910 6.44 38.00 -45.47
CA SER A 910 6.93 37.45 -46.74
C SER A 910 6.70 35.94 -46.84
N VAL A 911 6.61 35.44 -48.07
CA VAL A 911 6.71 34.01 -48.39
C VAL A 911 7.99 33.80 -49.19
N THR A 912 8.87 32.92 -48.71
CA THR A 912 10.12 32.56 -49.38
C THR A 912 10.11 31.07 -49.71
N LEU A 913 10.27 30.74 -50.99
CA LEU A 913 10.50 29.38 -51.48
C LEU A 913 11.98 29.26 -51.86
N ALA A 914 12.74 28.51 -51.06
CA ALA A 914 14.17 28.33 -51.25
C ALA A 914 14.47 27.47 -52.50
N ALA A 915 15.75 27.24 -52.77
CA ALA A 915 16.15 26.38 -53.88
C ALA A 915 15.59 24.97 -53.72
N ASN A 916 14.87 24.50 -54.75
CA ASN A 916 14.18 23.21 -54.82
C ASN A 916 13.01 23.06 -53.82
N ALA A 917 12.51 24.16 -53.25
CA ALA A 917 11.29 24.13 -52.45
C ALA A 917 10.08 24.32 -53.36
N ASP A 918 9.44 23.22 -53.74
CA ASP A 918 8.33 23.23 -54.66
C ASP A 918 6.98 23.24 -53.92
N VAL A 919 5.98 23.89 -54.52
CA VAL A 919 4.58 23.77 -54.11
C VAL A 919 3.83 23.05 -55.22
N LEU A 920 3.32 21.85 -54.92
CA LEU A 920 2.72 20.99 -55.94
C LEU A 920 1.33 20.48 -55.60
N THR A 921 0.50 20.39 -56.63
CA THR A 921 -0.70 19.56 -56.64
C THR A 921 -0.60 18.54 -57.78
N SER A 922 -0.89 17.27 -57.50
CA SER A 922 -0.77 16.17 -58.47
C SER A 922 -1.98 16.02 -59.40
N ALA A 923 -2.94 16.96 -59.40
CA ALA A 923 -4.11 16.95 -60.30
C ALA A 923 -4.75 18.36 -60.43
N ALA A 924 -6.04 18.51 -60.13
CA ALA A 924 -6.84 19.72 -60.37
C ALA A 924 -6.78 20.77 -59.23
N GLY A 925 -6.06 20.48 -58.14
CA GLY A 925 -5.91 21.41 -57.03
C GLY A 925 -5.23 22.72 -57.46
N SER A 926 -5.74 23.85 -56.99
CA SER A 926 -5.11 25.16 -57.23
C SER A 926 -4.05 25.48 -56.19
N ILE A 927 -3.15 26.40 -56.53
CA ILE A 927 -2.14 26.93 -55.61
C ILE A 927 -2.40 28.42 -55.37
N ASP A 928 -2.42 28.83 -54.11
CA ASP A 928 -2.50 30.24 -53.71
C ASP A 928 -1.33 30.60 -52.78
N VAL A 929 -0.52 31.54 -53.22
CA VAL A 929 0.61 32.08 -52.45
C VAL A 929 0.36 33.56 -52.19
N LEU A 930 0.32 33.95 -50.92
CA LEU A 930 0.00 35.31 -50.51
C LEU A 930 0.99 35.81 -49.47
N ALA A 931 1.68 36.92 -49.76
CA ALA A 931 2.44 37.73 -48.81
C ALA A 931 1.74 39.09 -48.66
N ALA A 932 0.94 39.28 -47.60
CA ALA A 932 0.02 40.42 -47.53
C ALA A 932 0.72 41.79 -47.50
N ALA A 933 1.81 41.91 -46.74
CA ALA A 933 2.62 43.13 -46.66
C ALA A 933 4.04 42.96 -47.24
N GLY A 934 4.56 41.74 -47.27
CA GLY A 934 5.93 41.43 -47.69
C GLY A 934 6.07 41.08 -49.17
N ALA A 935 7.16 40.38 -49.49
CA ALA A 935 7.47 39.90 -50.82
C ALA A 935 7.13 38.41 -50.95
N VAL A 936 6.91 37.94 -52.18
CA VAL A 936 7.01 36.52 -52.50
C VAL A 936 8.33 36.30 -53.23
N VAL A 937 9.23 35.52 -52.64
CA VAL A 937 10.56 35.25 -53.19
C VAL A 937 10.66 33.79 -53.58
N MET A 938 10.71 33.50 -54.88
CA MET A 938 10.97 32.18 -55.42
C MET A 938 12.42 32.08 -55.88
N SER A 939 13.09 30.98 -55.54
CA SER A 939 14.37 30.60 -56.16
C SER A 939 14.18 30.18 -57.62
N THR A 940 15.24 30.27 -58.42
CA THR A 940 15.30 29.78 -59.82
C THR A 940 14.95 28.30 -59.96
N THR A 941 15.14 27.52 -58.89
CA THR A 941 14.82 26.09 -58.87
C THR A 941 13.53 25.74 -58.14
N SER A 942 12.84 26.71 -57.53
CA SER A 942 11.52 26.49 -56.91
C SER A 942 10.39 26.51 -57.94
N ASN A 943 9.42 25.61 -57.78
CA ASN A 943 8.27 25.45 -58.67
C ASN A 943 6.94 25.69 -57.97
N LEU A 944 6.01 26.37 -58.64
CA LEU A 944 4.58 26.22 -58.39
C LEU A 944 3.98 25.36 -59.50
N THR A 945 3.58 24.13 -59.19
CA THR A 945 3.11 23.17 -60.20
C THR A 945 1.72 22.63 -59.91
N THR A 946 0.83 22.76 -60.88
CA THR A 946 -0.50 22.10 -60.89
C THR A 946 -0.80 21.58 -62.29
N GLN A 947 -1.58 20.49 -62.41
CA GLN A 947 -1.94 19.97 -63.74
C GLN A 947 -3.02 20.85 -64.37
N THR A 948 -4.24 20.82 -63.82
CA THR A 948 -5.38 21.55 -64.39
C THR A 948 -5.86 22.72 -63.53
N GLY A 949 -5.34 22.85 -62.30
CA GLY A 949 -5.65 23.96 -61.40
C GLY A 949 -4.99 25.27 -61.83
N SER A 950 -5.49 26.37 -61.30
CA SER A 950 -4.88 27.70 -61.49
C SER A 950 -3.89 28.04 -60.37
N VAL A 951 -2.98 28.95 -60.64
CA VAL A 951 -2.01 29.47 -59.67
C VAL A 951 -2.27 30.95 -59.42
N ARG A 952 -2.25 31.35 -58.15
CA ARG A 952 -2.33 32.76 -57.77
C ARG A 952 -1.17 33.10 -56.85
N VAL A 953 -0.42 34.15 -57.18
CA VAL A 953 0.65 34.70 -56.35
C VAL A 953 0.40 36.18 -56.13
N GLN A 954 0.34 36.60 -54.87
CA GLN A 954 0.15 38.00 -54.51
C GLN A 954 1.16 38.44 -53.45
N ALA A 955 1.79 39.60 -53.66
CA ALA A 955 2.72 40.22 -52.73
C ALA A 955 2.36 41.70 -52.46
N GLY A 956 2.52 42.15 -51.22
CA GLY A 956 2.42 43.56 -50.85
C GLY A 956 3.56 44.42 -51.42
N THR A 957 4.71 43.80 -51.69
CA THR A 957 5.87 44.41 -52.36
C THR A 957 6.19 43.64 -53.64
N ASP A 958 7.39 43.07 -53.78
CA ASP A 958 7.86 42.43 -55.01
C ASP A 958 7.48 40.95 -55.06
N ILE A 959 7.35 40.41 -56.28
CA ILE A 959 7.36 38.98 -56.55
C ILE A 959 8.64 38.68 -57.33
N THR A 960 9.57 37.91 -56.75
CA THR A 960 10.65 37.27 -57.49
C THR A 960 10.12 35.95 -58.03
N VAL A 961 10.04 35.82 -59.34
CA VAL A 961 9.37 34.72 -60.06
C VAL A 961 10.39 33.66 -60.40
N GLY A 962 10.22 32.47 -59.83
CA GLY A 962 10.97 31.27 -60.20
C GLY A 962 10.27 30.57 -61.35
N ARG A 963 9.88 29.31 -61.15
CA ARG A 963 9.13 28.55 -62.16
C ARG A 963 7.68 28.32 -61.75
N ILE A 964 6.76 28.60 -62.66
CA ILE A 964 5.32 28.36 -62.47
C ILE A 964 4.82 27.58 -63.68
N THR A 965 4.19 26.44 -63.42
CA THR A 965 3.69 25.55 -64.48
C THR A 965 2.26 25.11 -64.20
N THR A 966 1.38 25.39 -65.15
CA THR A 966 0.01 24.87 -65.21
C THR A 966 -0.24 24.28 -66.60
N THR A 967 -0.81 23.07 -66.71
CA THR A 967 -1.06 22.46 -68.03
C THR A 967 -2.24 23.12 -68.75
N THR A 968 -3.34 23.37 -68.04
CA THR A 968 -4.54 24.03 -68.61
C THR A 968 -5.07 25.19 -67.76
N GLY A 969 -4.52 25.39 -66.56
CA GLY A 969 -4.90 26.47 -65.66
C GLY A 969 -4.42 27.84 -66.13
N SER A 970 -4.85 28.86 -65.41
CA SER A 970 -4.35 30.23 -65.59
C SER A 970 -3.53 30.66 -64.35
N THR A 971 -2.60 31.58 -64.55
CA THR A 971 -1.73 32.12 -63.49
C THR A 971 -2.00 33.61 -63.32
N SER A 972 -2.16 34.06 -62.07
CA SER A 972 -2.25 35.48 -61.71
C SER A 972 -1.09 35.85 -60.80
N LEU A 973 -0.30 36.86 -61.19
CA LEU A 973 0.80 37.42 -60.41
C LEU A 973 0.50 38.89 -60.11
N THR A 974 0.32 39.23 -58.83
CA THR A 974 -0.02 40.59 -58.38
C THR A 974 0.97 41.10 -57.34
N ALA A 975 1.82 42.06 -57.71
CA ALA A 975 2.83 42.66 -56.84
C ALA A 975 2.50 44.14 -56.55
N GLY A 976 2.58 44.58 -55.30
CA GLY A 976 2.53 46.00 -54.95
C GLY A 976 3.77 46.79 -55.43
N GLY A 977 4.89 46.08 -55.66
CA GLY A 977 6.14 46.56 -56.24
C GLY A 977 6.33 46.03 -57.66
N SER A 978 7.41 45.29 -57.91
CA SER A 978 7.78 44.71 -59.21
C SER A 978 7.59 43.19 -59.28
N LEU A 979 7.37 42.68 -60.48
CA LEU A 979 7.59 41.27 -60.82
C LEU A 979 9.00 41.16 -61.40
N ILE A 980 9.86 40.40 -60.73
CA ILE A 980 11.29 40.31 -61.02
C ILE A 980 11.59 38.86 -61.40
N ASP A 981 12.31 38.66 -62.49
CA ASP A 981 12.81 37.33 -62.85
C ASP A 981 13.88 36.87 -61.84
N ALA A 982 13.72 35.64 -61.32
CA ALA A 982 14.68 35.04 -60.40
C ALA A 982 15.99 34.63 -61.08
N ASP A 983 15.94 34.36 -62.38
CA ASP A 983 17.09 33.86 -63.14
C ASP A 983 18.17 34.94 -63.28
N ALA A 984 19.43 34.47 -63.36
CA ALA A 984 20.58 35.36 -63.39
C ALA A 984 20.94 35.68 -64.84
N LEU A 985 21.18 36.97 -65.12
CA LEU A 985 21.60 37.44 -66.45
C LEU A 985 22.75 36.59 -67.02
N VAL A 986 22.61 36.12 -68.25
CA VAL A 986 23.63 35.36 -68.96
C VAL A 986 24.55 36.33 -69.72
N ALA A 987 25.79 36.46 -69.26
CA ALA A 987 26.78 37.40 -69.81
C ALA A 987 26.32 38.88 -69.85
N GLY A 988 25.45 39.28 -68.91
CA GLY A 988 24.90 40.63 -68.82
C GLY A 988 23.74 40.90 -69.79
N ALA A 989 23.19 39.84 -70.40
CA ALA A 989 21.96 39.88 -71.19
C ALA A 989 20.89 38.99 -70.55
N ASP A 990 19.67 39.19 -71.03
CA ASP A 990 18.48 38.38 -70.76
C ASP A 990 18.77 36.89 -70.92
N ASP A 991 18.25 36.05 -70.03
CA ASP A 991 18.39 34.61 -70.17
C ASP A 991 17.27 33.98 -71.03
N THR A 992 17.14 32.66 -71.00
CA THR A 992 16.19 31.92 -71.85
C THR A 992 15.42 30.86 -71.07
N ALA A 993 15.54 30.83 -69.74
CA ALA A 993 14.86 29.88 -68.90
C ALA A 993 13.41 30.34 -68.73
N VAL A 994 12.44 29.50 -69.15
CA VAL A 994 11.03 29.88 -69.04
C VAL A 994 10.61 29.92 -67.57
N ASN A 995 10.20 31.10 -67.10
CA ASN A 995 9.67 31.27 -65.75
C ASN A 995 8.21 30.79 -65.67
N VAL A 996 7.35 31.14 -66.63
CA VAL A 996 5.90 30.89 -66.52
C VAL A 996 5.36 30.13 -67.73
N VAL A 997 4.84 28.93 -67.48
CA VAL A 997 4.12 28.10 -68.47
C VAL A 997 2.67 27.96 -68.02
N THR A 998 1.74 28.63 -68.70
CA THR A 998 0.33 28.62 -68.34
C THR A 998 -0.58 28.88 -69.53
N ASN A 999 -1.87 28.52 -69.46
CA ASN A 999 -2.78 28.84 -70.56
C ASN A 999 -3.07 30.36 -70.62
N GLY A 1000 -3.47 30.94 -69.48
CA GLY A 1000 -3.72 32.38 -69.35
C GLY A 1000 -2.83 33.00 -68.28
N LEU A 1001 -2.13 34.09 -68.59
CA LEU A 1001 -1.26 34.81 -67.66
C LEU A 1001 -1.74 36.23 -67.41
N ARG A 1002 -2.11 36.51 -66.17
CA ARG A 1002 -2.48 37.84 -65.68
C ARG A 1002 -1.36 38.40 -64.83
N LEU A 1003 -0.80 39.53 -65.24
CA LEU A 1003 0.28 40.21 -64.51
C LEU A 1003 -0.16 41.60 -64.04
N SER A 1004 0.13 41.94 -62.79
CA SER A 1004 -0.12 43.26 -62.23
C SER A 1004 0.99 43.66 -61.27
N ALA A 1005 1.67 44.77 -61.55
CA ALA A 1005 2.75 45.32 -60.72
C ALA A 1005 2.48 46.79 -60.38
N GLY A 1006 2.83 47.24 -59.17
CA GLY A 1006 2.84 48.67 -58.84
C GLY A 1006 3.98 49.44 -59.54
N ASN A 1007 5.09 48.78 -59.85
CA ASN A 1007 6.26 49.37 -60.49
C ASN A 1007 6.53 48.79 -61.89
N GLY A 1008 7.12 47.61 -62.03
CA GLY A 1008 7.47 47.00 -63.33
C GLY A 1008 7.25 45.49 -63.38
N ILE A 1009 7.09 44.95 -64.59
CA ILE A 1009 7.11 43.51 -64.89
C ILE A 1009 8.38 43.25 -65.69
N GLY A 1010 9.30 42.45 -65.15
CA GLY A 1010 10.62 42.28 -65.72
C GLY A 1010 11.43 43.58 -65.73
N ALA A 1011 12.61 43.53 -66.31
CA ALA A 1011 13.48 44.66 -66.57
C ALA A 1011 14.08 44.53 -67.99
N GLY A 1012 14.51 45.65 -68.57
CA GLY A 1012 15.12 45.61 -69.92
C GLY A 1012 16.41 44.78 -70.02
N SER A 1013 17.02 44.43 -68.90
CA SER A 1013 18.19 43.54 -68.83
C SER A 1013 17.86 42.10 -68.43
N ASN A 1014 16.63 41.85 -67.96
CA ASN A 1014 16.14 40.57 -67.47
C ASN A 1014 14.61 40.58 -67.55
N ALA A 1015 14.08 40.17 -68.71
CA ALA A 1015 12.65 40.05 -68.95
C ALA A 1015 12.08 38.90 -68.12
N ILE A 1016 10.76 38.71 -68.16
CA ILE A 1016 10.15 37.48 -67.67
C ILE A 1016 9.88 36.61 -68.89
N GLU A 1017 10.41 35.39 -68.89
CA GLU A 1017 10.24 34.42 -69.97
C GLU A 1017 8.94 33.63 -69.77
N THR A 1018 8.14 33.57 -70.83
CA THR A 1018 6.80 32.96 -70.79
C THR A 1018 6.61 31.92 -71.90
N THR A 1019 5.71 30.97 -71.62
CA THR A 1019 5.05 30.09 -72.59
C THR A 1019 3.54 30.17 -72.34
N VAL A 1020 2.85 31.12 -72.98
CA VAL A 1020 1.44 31.41 -72.68
C VAL A 1020 0.57 31.63 -73.90
N THR A 1021 -0.68 31.12 -73.83
CA THR A 1021 -1.66 31.31 -74.90
C THR A 1021 -2.32 32.69 -74.84
N THR A 1022 -2.65 33.18 -73.64
CA THR A 1022 -3.27 34.51 -73.46
C THR A 1022 -2.58 35.29 -72.36
N LEU A 1023 -2.30 36.57 -72.60
CA LEU A 1023 -1.57 37.46 -71.70
C LEU A 1023 -2.36 38.75 -71.45
N SER A 1024 -2.34 39.22 -70.20
CA SER A 1024 -2.63 40.61 -69.87
C SER A 1024 -1.64 41.14 -68.83
N ALA A 1025 -1.29 42.42 -68.89
CA ALA A 1025 -0.29 43.00 -68.01
C ALA A 1025 -0.60 44.45 -67.63
N ARG A 1026 -0.41 44.81 -66.36
CA ARG A 1026 -0.57 46.20 -65.87
C ARG A 1026 0.57 46.62 -64.96
N THR A 1027 1.21 47.75 -65.23
CA THR A 1027 2.37 48.23 -64.44
C THR A 1027 2.40 49.74 -64.20
N GLY A 1028 3.36 50.18 -63.38
CA GLY A 1028 3.71 51.57 -63.10
C GLY A 1028 4.79 52.12 -64.03
N ALA A 1029 5.79 52.80 -63.44
CA ALA A 1029 6.87 53.46 -64.18
C ALA A 1029 7.99 52.50 -64.64
N GLY A 1030 8.07 51.29 -64.07
CA GLY A 1030 9.07 50.29 -64.41
C GLY A 1030 8.84 49.65 -65.78
N GLY A 1031 7.61 49.63 -66.29
CA GLY A 1031 7.29 49.07 -67.60
C GLY A 1031 6.96 47.58 -67.59
N VAL A 1032 6.87 46.98 -68.77
CA VAL A 1032 6.61 45.55 -69.02
C VAL A 1032 7.71 45.04 -69.94
N PHE A 1033 8.43 44.00 -69.53
CA PHE A 1033 9.47 43.33 -70.31
C PHE A 1033 9.20 41.82 -70.26
N LEU A 1034 8.75 41.28 -71.40
CA LEU A 1034 8.34 39.88 -71.54
C LEU A 1034 8.96 39.27 -72.80
N THR A 1035 9.50 38.07 -72.63
CA THR A 1035 10.01 37.23 -73.72
C THR A 1035 9.21 35.94 -73.79
N GLU A 1036 8.29 35.88 -74.75
CA GLU A 1036 7.48 34.73 -75.07
C GLU A 1036 8.25 33.73 -75.97
N THR A 1037 8.17 32.46 -75.62
CA THR A 1037 8.86 31.37 -76.32
C THR A 1037 8.06 30.82 -77.49
N ASP A 1038 6.72 30.79 -77.39
CA ASP A 1038 5.83 30.40 -78.47
C ASP A 1038 5.05 31.60 -79.03
N GLY A 1039 3.79 31.44 -79.40
CA GLY A 1039 2.94 32.53 -79.87
C GLY A 1039 1.88 32.82 -78.82
N LEU A 1040 1.63 34.10 -78.56
CA LEU A 1040 0.65 34.54 -77.56
C LEU A 1040 -0.42 35.44 -78.16
N ALA A 1041 -1.56 35.51 -77.46
CA ALA A 1041 -2.56 36.54 -77.66
C ALA A 1041 -2.62 37.49 -76.46
N VAL A 1042 -2.55 38.80 -76.68
CA VAL A 1042 -3.00 39.77 -75.69
C VAL A 1042 -4.52 39.74 -75.65
N GLY A 1043 -5.11 39.63 -74.47
CA GLY A 1043 -6.57 39.55 -74.32
C GLY A 1043 -7.02 39.32 -72.88
N ASP A 1044 -8.26 38.86 -72.72
CA ASP A 1044 -8.90 38.64 -71.44
C ASP A 1044 -8.30 37.45 -70.67
N VAL A 1045 -7.80 37.72 -69.47
CA VAL A 1045 -7.36 36.70 -68.52
C VAL A 1045 -8.09 36.87 -67.19
N ALA A 1046 -8.76 35.80 -66.77
CA ALA A 1046 -9.36 35.65 -65.45
C ALA A 1046 -8.76 34.42 -64.75
N VAL A 1047 -8.58 34.52 -63.44
CA VAL A 1047 -7.96 33.46 -62.64
C VAL A 1047 -8.82 33.20 -61.42
N SER A 1048 -9.14 31.93 -61.17
CA SER A 1048 -9.89 31.50 -59.99
C SER A 1048 -9.19 30.33 -59.33
N ILE A 1049 -8.97 30.45 -58.03
CA ILE A 1049 -8.37 29.41 -57.18
C ILE A 1049 -9.32 29.03 -56.05
N ASN A 1050 -9.01 27.93 -55.37
CA ASN A 1050 -9.67 27.44 -54.17
C ASN A 1050 -8.73 27.65 -52.98
N ARG A 1051 -8.91 28.75 -52.25
CA ARG A 1051 -8.13 29.05 -51.04
C ARG A 1051 -8.56 28.14 -49.91
N VAL A 1052 -7.61 27.48 -49.28
CA VAL A 1052 -7.84 26.61 -48.13
C VAL A 1052 -8.05 27.47 -46.88
N GLY A 1053 -9.13 27.21 -46.14
CA GLY A 1053 -9.46 27.84 -44.87
C GLY A 1053 -8.87 27.09 -43.67
N GLY A 1054 -9.02 27.67 -42.47
CA GLY A 1054 -8.55 27.07 -41.22
C GLY A 1054 -9.23 25.74 -40.86
N ASP A 1055 -10.42 25.49 -41.41
CA ASP A 1055 -11.18 24.25 -41.31
C ASP A 1055 -10.84 23.24 -42.43
N ALA A 1056 -9.82 23.53 -43.24
CA ALA A 1056 -9.45 22.84 -44.47
C ALA A 1056 -10.50 22.85 -45.60
N LEU A 1057 -11.62 23.55 -45.44
CA LEU A 1057 -12.57 23.77 -46.52
C LEU A 1057 -12.01 24.82 -47.49
N THR A 1058 -12.49 24.81 -48.72
CA THR A 1058 -12.01 25.74 -49.74
C THR A 1058 -13.02 26.83 -50.03
N THR A 1059 -12.51 28.04 -50.24
CA THR A 1059 -13.28 29.20 -50.71
C THR A 1059 -12.75 29.65 -52.06
N ALA A 1060 -13.65 29.84 -53.03
CA ALA A 1060 -13.27 30.33 -54.35
C ALA A 1060 -12.80 31.78 -54.24
N VAL A 1061 -11.60 32.07 -54.75
CA VAL A 1061 -11.04 33.41 -54.84
C VAL A 1061 -10.74 33.65 -56.30
N SER A 1062 -11.39 34.65 -56.87
CA SER A 1062 -11.22 35.01 -58.27
C SER A 1062 -10.66 36.42 -58.37
N ASP A 1063 -9.59 36.57 -59.16
CA ASP A 1063 -9.18 37.89 -59.61
C ASP A 1063 -10.11 38.31 -60.76
N ALA A 1064 -10.32 39.62 -60.91
CA ALA A 1064 -11.20 40.16 -61.96
C ALA A 1064 -10.73 39.70 -63.35
N ASN A 1065 -11.54 39.93 -64.39
CA ASN A 1065 -11.00 39.85 -65.74
C ASN A 1065 -10.02 41.01 -65.97
N GLN A 1066 -8.89 40.78 -66.64
CA GLN A 1066 -7.96 41.82 -67.09
C GLN A 1066 -7.61 41.58 -68.54
N SER A 1067 -7.69 42.65 -69.33
CA SER A 1067 -7.26 42.71 -70.72
C SER A 1067 -6.05 43.64 -70.83
N ASP A 1068 -5.42 43.57 -72.00
CA ASP A 1068 -4.45 44.53 -72.51
C ASP A 1068 -3.11 44.53 -71.78
N ILE A 1069 -2.15 45.24 -72.37
CA ILE A 1069 -0.87 45.56 -71.73
C ILE A 1069 -0.80 47.07 -71.50
N VAL A 1070 -0.87 47.50 -70.24
CA VAL A 1070 -0.99 48.92 -69.89
C VAL A 1070 0.06 49.34 -68.86
N THR A 1071 0.77 50.43 -69.11
CA THR A 1071 1.56 51.13 -68.08
C THR A 1071 0.80 52.35 -67.60
N SER A 1072 0.79 52.63 -66.30
CA SER A 1072 0.07 53.78 -65.70
C SER A 1072 0.94 55.04 -65.60
N ALA A 1073 2.23 54.92 -65.90
CA ALA A 1073 3.22 56.01 -65.90
C ALA A 1073 4.20 55.83 -67.08
N ASN A 1074 5.38 56.46 -67.01
CA ASN A 1074 6.40 56.51 -68.08
C ASN A 1074 7.09 55.17 -68.44
N GLY A 1075 6.50 54.02 -68.09
CA GLY A 1075 7.10 52.70 -68.30
C GLY A 1075 7.03 52.24 -69.75
N ASN A 1076 8.10 51.60 -70.23
CA ASN A 1076 8.14 50.97 -71.56
C ASN A 1076 7.31 49.68 -71.57
N VAL A 1077 6.79 49.29 -72.73
CA VAL A 1077 6.24 47.95 -72.99
C VAL A 1077 7.13 47.26 -74.01
N VAL A 1078 7.71 46.14 -73.65
CA VAL A 1078 8.53 45.29 -74.50
C VAL A 1078 7.95 43.89 -74.45
N LEU A 1079 7.37 43.46 -75.57
CA LEU A 1079 6.80 42.14 -75.77
C LEU A 1079 7.46 41.48 -76.97
N ARG A 1080 8.18 40.39 -76.73
CA ARG A 1080 8.92 39.67 -77.78
C ARG A 1080 8.46 38.23 -77.84
N SER A 1081 8.06 37.73 -79.00
CA SER A 1081 7.86 36.29 -79.26
C SER A 1081 9.01 35.76 -80.09
N THR A 1082 9.61 34.65 -79.67
CA THR A 1082 10.78 34.07 -80.34
C THR A 1082 10.43 33.15 -81.51
N THR A 1083 9.39 32.32 -81.40
CA THR A 1083 9.05 31.32 -82.44
C THR A 1083 7.62 31.38 -82.97
N GLY A 1084 6.71 32.14 -82.33
CA GLY A 1084 5.29 32.18 -82.68
C GLY A 1084 4.75 33.56 -83.09
N ASP A 1085 3.43 33.62 -83.28
CA ASP A 1085 2.72 34.84 -83.63
C ASP A 1085 2.36 35.64 -82.37
N VAL A 1086 2.40 36.98 -82.44
CA VAL A 1086 1.84 37.86 -81.42
C VAL A 1086 0.52 38.40 -81.93
N VAL A 1087 -0.59 37.97 -81.32
CA VAL A 1087 -1.93 38.45 -81.64
C VAL A 1087 -2.35 39.48 -80.60
N LEU A 1088 -2.82 40.65 -81.02
CA LEU A 1088 -3.26 41.71 -80.12
C LEU A 1088 -4.79 41.86 -80.21
N ASN A 1089 -5.45 41.82 -79.05
CA ASN A 1089 -6.88 42.08 -78.88
C ASN A 1089 -7.07 43.09 -77.74
N ASP A 1090 -8.02 44.01 -77.90
CA ASP A 1090 -8.52 44.97 -76.88
C ASP A 1090 -9.22 44.25 -75.68
N GLY A 1091 -9.47 42.95 -75.81
CA GLY A 1091 -10.21 42.20 -74.79
C GLY A 1091 -11.59 42.80 -74.49
N THR A 1092 -12.15 42.47 -73.31
CA THR A 1092 -13.47 42.95 -72.87
C THR A 1092 -13.43 43.60 -71.48
N ALA A 1093 -12.34 43.44 -70.72
CA ALA A 1093 -12.20 44.05 -69.39
C ALA A 1093 -12.01 45.59 -69.46
N SER A 1094 -11.39 46.09 -70.53
CA SER A 1094 -11.37 47.51 -70.92
C SER A 1094 -11.77 47.59 -72.38
N ALA A 1095 -13.05 47.81 -72.68
CA ALA A 1095 -13.52 47.95 -74.07
C ALA A 1095 -13.19 49.35 -74.62
N ASP A 1096 -11.91 49.69 -74.66
CA ASP A 1096 -11.40 51.04 -74.94
C ASP A 1096 -10.69 51.15 -76.30
N GLY A 1097 -10.62 50.06 -77.04
CA GLY A 1097 -10.00 49.94 -78.35
C GLY A 1097 -8.48 49.75 -78.31
N ASN A 1098 -7.85 49.49 -77.16
CA ASN A 1098 -6.41 49.42 -77.01
C ASN A 1098 -5.94 48.06 -76.50
N ALA A 1099 -5.15 47.34 -77.29
CA ALA A 1099 -4.48 46.14 -76.80
C ALA A 1099 -3.20 46.46 -76.03
N ILE A 1100 -2.49 47.55 -76.39
CA ILE A 1100 -1.27 47.96 -75.71
C ILE A 1100 -1.26 49.49 -75.53
N THR A 1101 -0.98 49.94 -74.30
CA THR A 1101 -0.80 51.36 -73.97
C THR A 1101 0.42 51.57 -73.08
N ALA A 1102 1.44 52.29 -73.60
CA ALA A 1102 2.53 52.83 -72.80
C ALA A 1102 2.30 54.32 -72.51
N ASN A 1103 1.99 54.67 -71.25
CA ASN A 1103 1.68 56.05 -70.89
C ASN A 1103 2.94 56.94 -70.75
N GLY A 1104 2.73 58.25 -70.76
CA GLY A 1104 3.79 59.23 -70.54
C GLY A 1104 4.93 59.10 -71.56
N THR A 1105 6.18 58.97 -71.14
CA THR A 1105 7.34 58.82 -72.05
C THR A 1105 7.66 57.37 -72.46
N GLY A 1106 6.80 56.40 -72.11
CA GLY A 1106 7.07 54.97 -72.32
C GLY A 1106 7.06 54.56 -73.80
N ASN A 1107 8.06 53.80 -74.23
CA ASN A 1107 8.13 53.24 -75.59
C ASN A 1107 7.39 51.90 -75.67
N VAL A 1108 6.90 51.53 -76.85
CA VAL A 1108 6.32 50.20 -77.10
C VAL A 1108 7.18 49.44 -78.11
N LEU A 1109 7.57 48.21 -77.80
CA LEU A 1109 8.14 47.24 -78.73
C LEU A 1109 7.26 45.99 -78.70
N VAL A 1110 6.66 45.68 -79.85
CA VAL A 1110 6.03 44.38 -80.11
C VAL A 1110 6.84 43.70 -81.18
N GLN A 1111 7.41 42.54 -80.89
CA GLN A 1111 8.29 41.85 -81.83
C GLN A 1111 7.99 40.36 -81.94
N ALA A 1112 7.62 39.89 -83.12
CA ALA A 1112 7.56 38.46 -83.45
C ALA A 1112 8.81 38.07 -84.28
N ILE A 1113 9.81 37.47 -83.62
CA ILE A 1113 11.11 37.11 -84.24
C ILE A 1113 10.96 35.93 -85.20
N GLY A 1114 10.10 34.97 -84.88
CA GLY A 1114 9.84 33.78 -85.70
C GLY A 1114 8.50 33.80 -86.44
N GLY A 1115 7.58 34.69 -86.07
CA GLY A 1115 6.19 34.70 -86.56
C GLY A 1115 5.69 36.06 -87.04
N ASN A 1116 4.37 36.22 -86.99
CA ASN A 1116 3.61 37.40 -87.39
C ASN A 1116 3.23 38.26 -86.18
N VAL A 1117 3.04 39.56 -86.38
CA VAL A 1117 2.29 40.39 -85.44
C VAL A 1117 0.93 40.69 -86.07
N LEU A 1118 -0.16 40.31 -85.40
CA LEU A 1118 -1.53 40.55 -85.85
C LEU A 1118 -2.27 41.39 -84.81
N ALA A 1119 -2.51 42.66 -85.10
CA ALA A 1119 -3.48 43.45 -84.37
C ALA A 1119 -4.89 43.21 -84.96
N ASN A 1120 -5.78 42.62 -84.16
CA ASN A 1120 -7.17 42.38 -84.55
C ASN A 1120 -7.98 43.68 -84.57
N ALA A 1121 -9.24 43.62 -85.02
CA ALA A 1121 -10.03 44.82 -85.22
C ALA A 1121 -10.18 45.63 -83.90
N ASN A 1122 -9.93 46.94 -83.98
CA ASN A 1122 -9.92 47.87 -82.84
C ASN A 1122 -8.94 47.47 -81.71
N ALA A 1123 -7.78 46.91 -82.03
CA ALA A 1123 -6.73 46.59 -81.07
C ALA A 1123 -5.54 47.54 -81.22
N ASP A 1124 -5.69 48.77 -80.71
CA ASP A 1124 -4.69 49.82 -80.86
C ASP A 1124 -3.40 49.52 -80.08
N ILE A 1125 -2.29 50.03 -80.62
CA ILE A 1125 -0.98 50.08 -79.98
C ILE A 1125 -0.63 51.55 -79.75
N ARG A 1126 -0.54 51.96 -78.49
CA ARG A 1126 -0.39 53.38 -78.12
C ARG A 1126 0.82 53.63 -77.26
N SER A 1127 1.44 54.77 -77.50
CA SER A 1127 2.46 55.37 -76.64
C SER A 1127 2.09 56.83 -76.40
N GLY A 1128 2.43 57.36 -75.22
CA GLY A 1128 2.32 58.78 -74.92
C GLY A 1128 3.27 59.61 -75.81
N THR A 1129 4.42 60.01 -75.31
CA THR A 1129 5.45 60.74 -76.08
C THR A 1129 6.61 59.83 -76.52
N GLY A 1130 6.52 58.52 -76.24
CA GLY A 1130 7.53 57.53 -76.63
C GLY A 1130 7.36 57.05 -78.07
N SER A 1131 8.31 56.24 -78.52
CA SER A 1131 8.30 55.60 -79.83
C SER A 1131 7.62 54.22 -79.78
N ILE A 1132 7.05 53.81 -80.91
CA ILE A 1132 6.44 52.48 -81.09
C ILE A 1132 7.18 51.74 -82.19
N SER A 1133 7.58 50.51 -81.91
CA SER A 1133 8.15 49.58 -82.88
C SER A 1133 7.30 48.31 -82.92
N VAL A 1134 6.74 48.00 -84.09
CA VAL A 1134 5.99 46.76 -84.36
C VAL A 1134 6.76 45.97 -85.41
N LEU A 1135 7.43 44.92 -84.97
CA LEU A 1135 8.41 44.18 -85.76
C LEU A 1135 7.96 42.73 -85.93
N ALA A 1136 8.01 42.21 -87.15
CA ALA A 1136 7.80 40.79 -87.42
C ALA A 1136 8.85 40.27 -88.40
N SER A 1137 9.29 39.02 -88.22
CA SER A 1137 9.97 38.30 -89.29
C SER A 1137 8.99 37.91 -90.39
N GLY A 1138 7.80 37.44 -90.01
CA GLY A 1138 6.66 37.21 -90.89
C GLY A 1138 5.98 38.51 -91.31
N SER A 1139 4.65 38.56 -91.23
CA SER A 1139 3.85 39.74 -91.58
C SER A 1139 3.46 40.55 -90.34
N VAL A 1140 3.34 41.87 -90.49
CA VAL A 1140 2.63 42.72 -89.53
C VAL A 1140 1.26 43.05 -90.12
N THR A 1141 0.18 42.63 -89.47
CA THR A 1141 -1.19 42.90 -89.93
C THR A 1141 -1.90 43.79 -88.94
N LEU A 1142 -2.33 44.97 -89.39
CA LEU A 1142 -3.21 45.90 -88.68
C LEU A 1142 -4.61 45.78 -89.28
N SER A 1143 -5.49 45.06 -88.59
CA SER A 1143 -6.88 44.84 -89.01
C SER A 1143 -7.73 46.11 -88.85
N ALA A 1144 -8.95 46.11 -89.40
CA ALA A 1144 -9.81 47.30 -89.40
C ALA A 1144 -9.95 47.97 -88.02
N GLY A 1145 -9.59 49.27 -87.95
CA GLY A 1145 -9.63 50.06 -86.72
C GLY A 1145 -8.50 49.80 -85.72
N ALA A 1146 -7.52 48.93 -86.03
CA ALA A 1146 -6.31 48.78 -85.23
C ALA A 1146 -5.28 49.84 -85.62
N ASP A 1147 -5.12 50.85 -84.78
CA ASP A 1147 -4.22 51.98 -85.01
C ASP A 1147 -2.91 51.85 -84.22
N VAL A 1148 -1.84 52.45 -84.74
CA VAL A 1148 -0.57 52.63 -84.02
C VAL A 1148 -0.37 54.13 -83.80
N LEU A 1149 -0.42 54.59 -82.56
CA LEU A 1149 -0.44 56.03 -82.25
C LEU A 1149 0.58 56.45 -81.19
N THR A 1150 1.31 57.53 -81.48
CA THR A 1150 1.98 58.33 -80.47
C THR A 1150 1.18 59.62 -80.23
N SER A 1151 1.21 60.18 -79.01
CA SER A 1151 0.51 61.44 -78.67
C SER A 1151 1.36 62.72 -78.83
N ALA A 1152 2.67 62.58 -79.09
CA ALA A 1152 3.61 63.67 -79.41
C ALA A 1152 4.84 63.13 -80.20
N ALA A 1153 5.99 63.85 -80.18
CA ALA A 1153 7.23 63.70 -80.98
C ALA A 1153 7.93 62.30 -81.06
N GLY A 1154 7.31 61.22 -80.62
CA GLY A 1154 7.78 59.85 -80.81
C GLY A 1154 7.73 59.39 -82.27
N SER A 1155 8.50 58.34 -82.59
CA SER A 1155 8.54 57.72 -83.91
C SER A 1155 7.77 56.41 -83.94
N ILE A 1156 7.11 56.11 -85.06
CA ILE A 1156 6.51 54.79 -85.30
C ILE A 1156 7.35 54.05 -86.33
N ASP A 1157 7.76 52.84 -85.99
CA ASP A 1157 8.45 51.89 -86.86
C ASP A 1157 7.61 50.62 -86.99
N VAL A 1158 7.24 50.26 -88.22
CA VAL A 1158 6.50 49.02 -88.52
C VAL A 1158 7.25 48.28 -89.60
N LEU A 1159 7.76 47.10 -89.25
CA LEU A 1159 8.66 46.34 -90.12
C LEU A 1159 8.28 44.87 -90.17
N ALA A 1160 8.07 44.38 -91.38
CA ALA A 1160 8.00 42.96 -91.72
C ALA A 1160 9.26 42.58 -92.51
N THR A 1161 10.08 41.67 -91.99
CA THR A 1161 11.41 41.38 -92.57
C THR A 1161 11.32 40.48 -93.80
N THR A 1162 10.46 39.46 -93.74
CA THR A 1162 10.25 38.48 -94.82
C THR A 1162 8.80 38.42 -95.31
N GLY A 1163 7.83 38.88 -94.49
CA GLY A 1163 6.43 39.01 -94.86
C GLY A 1163 6.04 40.41 -95.33
N ALA A 1164 4.75 40.75 -95.20
CA ALA A 1164 4.21 42.05 -95.60
C ALA A 1164 3.74 42.85 -94.38
N VAL A 1165 3.84 44.18 -94.47
CA VAL A 1165 3.06 45.08 -93.62
C VAL A 1165 1.70 45.28 -94.29
N VAL A 1166 0.66 44.72 -93.71
CA VAL A 1166 -0.73 44.77 -94.21
C VAL A 1166 -1.54 45.66 -93.28
N MET A 1167 -2.08 46.75 -93.81
CA MET A 1167 -2.89 47.69 -93.04
C MET A 1167 -4.26 47.86 -93.69
N SER A 1168 -5.32 47.77 -92.88
CA SER A 1168 -6.68 48.07 -93.32
C SER A 1168 -6.83 49.53 -93.74
N THR A 1169 -7.79 49.84 -94.61
CA THR A 1169 -8.12 51.23 -94.99
C THR A 1169 -8.64 52.09 -93.84
N THR A 1170 -8.92 51.47 -92.68
CA THR A 1170 -9.44 52.11 -91.46
C THR A 1170 -8.43 52.10 -90.32
N SER A 1171 -7.21 51.64 -90.57
CA SER A 1171 -6.09 51.66 -89.62
C SER A 1171 -5.15 52.82 -89.94
N ASN A 1172 -4.57 53.43 -88.90
CA ASN A 1172 -3.71 54.59 -89.02
C ASN A 1172 -2.37 54.37 -88.30
N LEU A 1173 -1.29 54.95 -88.86
CA LEU A 1173 -0.06 55.22 -88.12
C LEU A 1173 0.00 56.73 -87.88
N THR A 1174 -0.11 57.17 -86.63
CA THR A 1174 -0.22 58.60 -86.32
C THR A 1174 0.87 59.06 -85.36
N THR A 1175 1.68 60.03 -85.82
CA THR A 1175 2.54 60.85 -84.97
C THR A 1175 2.12 62.32 -85.12
N PRO A 1176 1.58 62.98 -84.09
CA PRO A 1176 1.23 64.40 -84.17
C PRO A 1176 2.52 65.22 -84.36
N THR A 1177 2.65 65.90 -85.50
CA THR A 1177 3.64 66.96 -85.69
C THR A 1177 3.05 68.28 -85.19
N ASP A 1178 3.87 69.07 -84.49
CA ASP A 1178 3.55 70.35 -83.84
C ASP A 1178 2.43 71.17 -84.49
N ASN A 1179 1.39 71.52 -83.72
CA ASN A 1179 0.71 72.80 -83.91
C ASN A 1179 1.54 73.88 -83.20
N VAL A 1180 2.01 74.84 -83.99
CA VAL A 1180 2.81 76.05 -83.64
C VAL A 1180 2.46 76.68 -82.30
#